data_AF-A0A1V6K4Z0-F1
#
_entry.id   AF-A0A1V6K4Z0-F1
#
_cell.length_a   1.000
_cell.length_b   1.000
_cell.length_c   1.000
_cell.angle_alpha   90.00
_cell.angle_beta   90.00
_cell.angle_gamma   90.00
#
_symmetry.space_group_name_H-M   'P 1'
#
loop_
_entity.id
_entity.type
_entity.pdbx_description
1 polymer ?
#
loop_
_entity_poly.entity_id
_entity_poly.type
_entity_poly.pdbx_seq_one_letter_code
_entity_poly.pdbx_strand_id
1 'polypeptide(L)'
;MPVQTAPDRAVEMTEQQAEKKQRVYELARELNISSEALIKVLTDMNVAVKSHMSTLTEDQRKGVVARFEKEKQEARDRATTKSRKRKKRRKKAVVSAEAVKAVRDTVAQLGSNVARSQKKRRRRYREEKQERHEKLSLTDEDEILKVTEFTSPSELAELMDIPLNEVIAKCLELGLMTTANQRLDADTLALVAAEFGRQIETVSEYGAETIEQRRVGKSHREVQRAPVVTIMGHVDHGKTALLDRIRSTNVISTEAGGITQHIGAYVASVPGGRNVTFIDTPGHAAFTAMRNRGAQVTDIVVLVVASDSRVMPQTEEAIDHARAAGVPIVVAITKMDLSTANPDFIKQDLASHKVLVEEWSGDVQCAEVSAITGAGVEDLLDKILVQADMLDLKAYPDRPARATVLEGRVDPYRGTVVSILVQDGTIKTGDSFIAGQCTGRVRALYDQNNKQVDEAGPSVPIQLIGCSSVPEAGDSVTVVESEQEAREIGLRRHLVERERELQAHRKVTLEDFFKAAAEGDSTLRLIVKADVQGSAEAIVDSLTSMNTEEVSVDVIRSGAGGITESDVMLAAASGAVIIGFRVRPDSRARDKAASTSVDIQCFNIIYDVEDTVKKALSGLLKPEQREEFLGSAEIRQIFRVPKIGTIAGCYVMGGTVKRNSKFRLVRNGVVVWEGQLSSLKHFKEDRREVAAGYECGIGLEGYSDLKPGDTIECYEIVEVSRAL
;
A
#
# COMPACT_ATOMS: atom_id res chain seq x y z
N MET A 1 -58.14 41.09 -12.98
CA MET A 1 -57.41 42.29 -13.47
C MET A 1 -56.01 41.85 -13.89
N PRO A 2 -55.53 42.34 -15.04
CA PRO A 2 -55.21 41.53 -16.21
C PRO A 2 -53.68 41.38 -16.41
N VAL A 3 -53.11 40.62 -17.35
CA VAL A 3 -53.13 40.79 -18.82
C VAL A 3 -52.60 39.47 -19.43
N GLN A 4 -53.41 38.66 -20.12
CA GLN A 4 -53.71 38.68 -21.56
C GLN A 4 -52.48 38.51 -22.48
N THR A 5 -52.29 37.30 -22.99
CA THR A 5 -51.47 36.99 -24.18
C THR A 5 -52.37 36.49 -25.30
N ALA A 6 -52.27 37.14 -26.45
CA ALA A 6 -52.60 36.62 -27.78
C ALA A 6 -51.97 37.59 -28.82
N PRO A 7 -51.79 37.23 -30.11
CA PRO A 7 -52.15 35.98 -30.78
C PRO A 7 -51.01 35.42 -31.66
N ASP A 8 -51.31 34.28 -32.27
CA ASP A 8 -50.51 33.58 -33.28
C ASP A 8 -51.28 33.54 -34.61
N ARG A 9 -50.54 33.42 -35.72
CA ARG A 9 -50.91 33.08 -37.12
C ARG A 9 -51.13 34.16 -38.19
N ALA A 10 -50.17 34.22 -39.11
CA ALA A 10 -50.26 33.94 -40.56
C ALA A 10 -48.80 33.88 -41.11
N VAL A 11 -48.20 32.74 -41.53
CA VAL A 11 -48.27 32.08 -42.87
C VAL A 11 -48.08 33.13 -43.99
N GLU A 12 -47.02 33.18 -44.83
CA GLU A 12 -46.51 32.14 -45.73
C GLU A 12 -45.21 32.62 -46.47
N MET A 13 -44.23 31.72 -46.60
CA MET A 13 -43.33 31.47 -47.75
C MET A 13 -42.44 32.57 -48.37
N THR A 14 -41.11 32.40 -48.21
CA THR A 14 -40.13 32.35 -49.31
C THR A 14 -38.82 31.72 -48.82
N GLU A 15 -38.62 30.44 -49.15
CA GLU A 15 -37.30 29.81 -49.15
C GLU A 15 -36.51 30.30 -50.37
N GLN A 16 -35.26 30.73 -50.19
CA GLN A 16 -34.11 30.31 -51.00
C GLN A 16 -32.79 30.87 -50.44
N GLN A 17 -31.85 29.95 -50.16
CA GLN A 17 -30.41 30.12 -49.94
C GLN A 17 -29.93 30.77 -48.62
N ALA A 18 -30.03 30.03 -47.51
CA ALA A 18 -29.17 30.25 -46.34
C ALA A 18 -27.93 29.35 -46.43
N GLU A 19 -26.79 29.92 -46.80
CA GLU A 19 -25.47 29.26 -46.78
C GLU A 19 -25.18 28.65 -45.41
N LYS A 20 -24.68 27.40 -45.37
CA LYS A 20 -24.24 26.72 -44.15
C LYS A 20 -23.04 27.46 -43.54
N LYS A 21 -23.30 28.32 -42.56
CA LYS A 21 -22.27 29.04 -41.79
C LYS A 21 -21.71 28.13 -40.69
N GLN A 22 -20.43 27.79 -40.76
CA GLN A 22 -19.74 26.96 -39.77
C GLN A 22 -18.94 27.84 -38.78
N ARG A 23 -18.90 27.48 -37.50
CA ARG A 23 -18.19 28.27 -36.48
C ARG A 23 -16.69 27.93 -36.44
N VAL A 24 -15.87 28.90 -36.04
CA VAL A 24 -14.39 28.77 -36.01
C VAL A 24 -13.93 27.61 -35.13
N TYR A 25 -14.55 27.36 -33.97
CA TYR A 25 -14.18 26.22 -33.12
C TYR A 25 -14.46 24.85 -33.78
N GLU A 26 -15.48 24.75 -34.63
CA GLU A 26 -15.83 23.50 -35.33
C GLU A 26 -14.78 23.20 -36.41
N LEU A 27 -14.36 24.23 -37.15
CA LEU A 27 -13.28 24.10 -38.14
C LEU A 27 -11.92 23.81 -37.47
N ALA A 28 -11.66 24.39 -36.30
CA ALA A 28 -10.45 24.10 -35.52
C ALA A 28 -10.38 22.63 -35.09
N ARG A 29 -11.54 22.07 -34.68
CA ARG A 29 -11.66 20.65 -34.32
C ARG A 29 -11.50 19.73 -35.52
N GLU A 30 -12.05 20.08 -36.69
CA GLU A 30 -11.84 19.33 -37.93
C GLU A 30 -10.36 19.29 -38.37
N LEU A 31 -9.65 20.41 -38.18
CA LEU A 31 -8.24 20.54 -38.56
C LEU A 31 -7.25 20.07 -37.46
N ASN A 32 -7.74 19.58 -36.32
CA ASN A 32 -6.94 19.18 -35.15
C ASN A 32 -5.93 20.26 -34.69
N ILE A 33 -6.38 21.51 -34.62
CA ILE A 33 -5.59 22.65 -34.12
C ILE A 33 -6.36 23.40 -33.04
N SER A 34 -5.64 24.12 -32.17
CA SER A 34 -6.31 24.94 -31.15
C SER A 34 -7.09 26.08 -31.81
N SER A 35 -8.23 26.43 -31.21
CA SER A 35 -9.05 27.53 -31.73
C SER A 35 -8.31 28.88 -31.72
N GLU A 36 -7.31 29.05 -30.85
CA GLU A 36 -6.41 30.22 -30.83
C GLU A 36 -5.44 30.23 -32.00
N ALA A 37 -4.88 29.07 -32.36
CA ALA A 37 -4.01 28.95 -33.54
C ALA A 37 -4.80 29.23 -34.83
N LEU A 38 -6.03 28.75 -34.93
CA LEU A 38 -6.88 29.00 -36.10
C LEU A 38 -7.26 30.50 -36.22
N ILE A 39 -7.52 31.20 -35.12
CA ILE A 39 -7.77 32.65 -35.14
C ILE A 39 -6.52 33.42 -35.63
N LYS A 40 -5.31 33.03 -35.22
CA LYS A 40 -4.07 33.65 -35.72
C LYS A 40 -3.93 33.47 -37.23
N VAL A 41 -4.18 32.27 -37.76
CA VAL A 41 -4.13 32.00 -39.21
C VAL A 41 -5.18 32.79 -39.97
N LEU A 42 -6.39 32.93 -39.43
CA LEU A 42 -7.46 33.75 -40.04
C LEU A 42 -7.08 35.24 -40.04
N THR A 43 -6.44 35.72 -38.98
CA THR A 43 -5.94 37.11 -38.89
C THR A 43 -4.84 37.37 -39.92
N ASP A 44 -3.91 36.42 -40.10
CA ASP A 44 -2.86 36.48 -41.13
C ASP A 44 -3.42 36.47 -42.56
N MET A 45 -4.62 35.90 -42.77
CA MET A 45 -5.34 35.92 -44.05
C MET A 45 -6.20 37.17 -44.23
N ASN A 46 -6.06 38.15 -43.33
CA ASN A 46 -6.82 39.40 -43.31
C ASN A 46 -8.34 39.18 -43.13
N VAL A 47 -8.73 38.06 -42.51
CA VAL A 47 -10.11 37.75 -42.13
C VAL A 47 -10.29 38.13 -40.65
N ALA A 48 -11.03 39.21 -40.40
CA ALA A 48 -11.23 39.70 -39.05
C ALA A 48 -12.25 38.84 -38.28
N VAL A 49 -11.78 38.15 -37.24
CA VAL A 49 -12.60 37.26 -36.40
C VAL A 49 -12.43 37.67 -34.94
N LYS A 50 -13.54 38.02 -34.26
CA LYS A 50 -13.49 38.59 -32.90
C LYS A 50 -13.41 37.53 -31.79
N SER A 51 -13.86 36.30 -32.04
CA SER A 51 -13.90 35.22 -31.04
C SER A 51 -14.02 33.84 -31.70
N HIS A 52 -13.73 32.76 -30.95
CA HIS A 52 -13.85 31.36 -31.39
C HIS A 52 -15.28 30.95 -31.81
N MET A 53 -16.27 31.76 -31.43
CA MET A 53 -17.70 31.55 -31.76
C MET A 53 -18.14 32.27 -33.05
N SER A 54 -17.25 33.02 -33.71
CA SER A 54 -17.56 33.67 -34.97
C SER A 54 -17.80 32.66 -36.09
N THR A 55 -18.71 32.99 -37.01
CA THR A 55 -19.05 32.16 -38.17
C THR A 55 -18.20 32.54 -39.38
N LEU A 56 -17.71 31.54 -40.10
CA LEU A 56 -16.96 31.70 -41.35
C LEU A 56 -17.88 31.47 -42.56
N THR A 57 -17.66 32.20 -43.64
CA THR A 57 -18.28 31.91 -44.95
C THR A 57 -17.59 30.73 -45.64
N GLU A 58 -18.27 30.08 -46.59
CA GLU A 58 -17.71 28.91 -47.31
C GLU A 58 -16.39 29.24 -48.01
N ASP A 59 -16.24 30.45 -48.57
CA ASP A 59 -15.02 30.87 -49.25
C ASP A 59 -13.82 31.01 -48.29
N GLN A 60 -14.08 31.51 -47.07
CA GLN A 60 -13.05 31.62 -46.03
C GLN A 60 -12.61 30.23 -45.54
N ARG A 61 -13.56 29.30 -45.41
CA ARG A 61 -13.26 27.90 -45.04
C ARG A 61 -12.38 27.23 -46.09
N LYS A 62 -12.74 27.32 -47.38
CA LYS A 62 -11.96 26.73 -48.47
C LYS A 62 -10.55 27.30 -48.55
N GLY A 63 -10.39 28.60 -48.32
CA GLY A 63 -9.07 29.26 -48.26
C GLY A 63 -8.17 28.75 -47.14
N VAL A 64 -8.72 28.55 -45.94
CA VAL A 64 -7.95 28.03 -44.79
C VAL A 64 -7.54 26.58 -45.01
N VAL A 65 -8.46 25.72 -45.47
CA VAL A 65 -8.17 24.30 -45.73
C VAL A 65 -7.07 24.15 -46.79
N ALA A 66 -7.14 24.91 -47.88
CA ALA A 66 -6.13 24.88 -48.94
C ALA A 66 -4.73 25.32 -48.46
N ARG A 67 -4.66 26.32 -47.57
CA ARG A 67 -3.37 26.76 -46.98
C ARG A 67 -2.77 25.69 -46.08
N PHE A 68 -3.59 25.04 -45.24
CA PHE A 68 -3.15 23.95 -44.37
C PHE A 68 -2.69 22.71 -45.15
N GLU A 69 -3.36 22.36 -46.25
CA GLU A 69 -2.91 21.26 -47.11
C GLU A 69 -1.57 21.56 -47.78
N LYS A 70 -1.37 22.81 -48.23
CA LYS A 70 -0.12 23.27 -48.83
C LYS A 70 1.04 23.24 -47.81
N GLU A 71 0.83 23.75 -46.59
CA GLU A 71 1.85 23.68 -45.53
C GLU A 71 2.14 22.23 -45.09
N LYS A 72 1.13 21.35 -45.09
CA LYS A 72 1.30 19.92 -44.79
C LYS A 72 2.11 19.19 -45.87
N GLN A 73 1.94 19.56 -47.14
CA GLN A 73 2.78 19.08 -48.24
C GLN A 73 4.22 19.60 -48.14
N GLU A 74 4.42 20.90 -47.89
CA GLU A 74 5.76 21.47 -47.73
C GLU A 74 6.51 20.90 -46.51
N ALA A 75 5.80 20.57 -45.42
CA ALA A 75 6.37 19.89 -44.26
C ALA A 75 6.78 18.45 -44.57
N ARG A 76 5.98 17.71 -45.36
CA ARG A 76 6.31 16.35 -45.84
C ARG A 76 7.54 16.35 -46.76
N ASP A 77 7.67 17.34 -47.63
CA ASP A 77 8.82 17.48 -48.53
C ASP A 77 10.11 17.89 -47.81
N ARG A 78 10.01 18.71 -46.75
CA ARG A 78 11.16 19.03 -45.88
C ARG A 78 11.61 17.83 -45.05
N ALA A 79 10.69 16.97 -44.61
CA ALA A 79 10.99 15.74 -43.87
C ALA A 79 11.70 14.68 -44.74
N THR A 80 11.25 14.49 -45.99
CA THR A 80 11.88 13.56 -46.94
C THR A 80 13.28 14.04 -47.38
N THR A 81 13.49 15.35 -47.49
CA THR A 81 14.79 15.95 -47.85
C THR A 81 15.82 15.85 -46.70
N LYS A 82 15.39 15.98 -45.44
CA LYS A 82 16.26 15.77 -44.25
C LYS A 82 16.64 14.29 -44.07
N SER A 83 15.73 13.36 -44.38
CA SER A 83 16.00 11.90 -44.37
C SER A 83 17.04 11.49 -45.44
N ARG A 84 16.96 12.06 -46.65
CA ARG A 84 17.94 11.83 -47.73
C ARG A 84 19.33 12.41 -47.42
N LYS A 85 19.44 13.55 -46.73
CA LYS A 85 20.74 14.10 -46.28
C LYS A 85 21.40 13.28 -45.16
N ARG A 86 20.62 12.67 -44.26
CA ARG A 86 21.13 11.77 -43.20
C ARG A 86 21.64 10.42 -43.74
N LYS A 87 21.02 9.87 -44.79
CA LYS A 87 21.49 8.64 -45.46
C LYS A 87 22.74 8.84 -46.35
N LYS A 88 23.04 10.07 -46.79
CA LYS A 88 24.21 10.38 -47.65
C LYS A 88 25.54 10.54 -46.89
N ARG A 89 25.55 10.62 -45.55
CA ARG A 89 26.78 10.68 -44.73
C ARG A 89 27.32 9.30 -44.29
N ARG A 90 26.66 8.19 -44.66
CA ARG A 90 26.99 6.85 -44.16
C ARG A 90 27.39 5.80 -45.21
N LYS A 91 27.65 6.19 -46.46
CA LYS A 91 28.25 5.29 -47.47
C LYS A 91 29.30 6.02 -48.29
N LYS A 92 30.55 5.94 -47.84
CA LYS A 92 31.74 6.08 -48.68
C LYS A 92 32.45 4.72 -48.65
N ALA A 93 32.13 3.88 -49.62
CA ALA A 93 32.96 2.76 -50.07
C ALA A 93 32.59 2.52 -51.54
N VAL A 94 33.60 2.53 -52.38
CA VAL A 94 33.56 2.65 -53.84
C VAL A 94 33.26 1.29 -54.47
N VAL A 95 32.31 1.21 -55.42
CA VAL A 95 32.32 0.21 -56.52
C VAL A 95 31.69 0.86 -57.77
N SER A 96 32.33 0.71 -58.92
CA SER A 96 32.06 1.39 -60.18
C SER A 96 30.86 0.83 -60.96
N ALA A 97 30.27 1.68 -61.79
CA ALA A 97 28.98 1.49 -62.47
C ALA A 97 28.99 0.59 -63.72
N GLU A 98 30.14 0.03 -64.11
CA GLU A 98 30.25 -0.80 -65.32
C GLU A 98 29.89 -2.28 -65.07
N ALA A 99 30.04 -2.79 -63.84
CA ALA A 99 29.69 -4.18 -63.52
C ALA A 99 28.18 -4.46 -63.50
N VAL A 100 27.35 -3.43 -63.30
CA VAL A 100 25.88 -3.58 -63.18
C VAL A 100 25.20 -3.65 -64.54
N LYS A 101 25.84 -3.17 -65.61
CA LYS A 101 25.26 -3.14 -66.96
C LYS A 101 25.41 -4.49 -67.67
N ALA A 102 26.55 -5.17 -67.51
CA ALA A 102 26.84 -6.47 -68.12
C ALA A 102 25.95 -7.62 -67.59
N VAL A 103 25.50 -7.53 -66.33
CA VAL A 103 24.62 -8.55 -65.70
C VAL A 103 23.16 -8.39 -66.14
N ARG A 104 22.75 -7.20 -66.58
CA ARG A 104 21.36 -6.92 -66.96
C ARG A 104 21.01 -7.43 -68.35
N ASP A 105 21.97 -7.38 -69.27
CA ASP A 105 21.77 -7.76 -70.66
C ASP A 105 21.78 -9.29 -70.85
N THR A 106 22.48 -10.04 -69.99
CA THR A 106 22.48 -11.52 -70.01
C THR A 106 21.18 -12.14 -69.50
N VAL A 107 20.49 -11.46 -68.58
CA VAL A 107 19.22 -11.95 -68.00
C VAL A 107 18.03 -11.75 -68.96
N ALA A 108 18.14 -10.81 -69.90
CA ALA A 108 17.07 -10.51 -70.86
C ALA A 108 16.92 -11.56 -71.99
N GLN A 109 17.95 -12.37 -72.27
CA GLN A 109 17.94 -13.32 -73.38
C GLN A 109 17.37 -14.73 -73.07
N LEU A 110 17.00 -15.03 -71.82
CA LEU A 110 16.55 -16.39 -71.41
C LEU A 110 15.03 -16.51 -71.16
N GLY A 111 14.23 -15.56 -71.64
CA GLY A 111 12.87 -15.30 -71.15
C GLY A 111 11.66 -15.88 -71.92
N SER A 112 11.77 -16.88 -72.79
CA SER A 112 10.61 -17.31 -73.62
C SER A 112 9.93 -18.65 -73.27
N ASN A 113 10.50 -19.50 -72.39
CA ASN A 113 9.89 -20.81 -72.08
C ASN A 113 9.35 -20.98 -70.63
N VAL A 114 9.49 -19.97 -69.77
CA VAL A 114 9.09 -20.06 -68.34
C VAL A 114 7.63 -19.62 -68.09
N ALA A 115 7.03 -18.87 -69.03
CA ALA A 115 5.72 -18.25 -68.85
C ALA A 115 4.53 -19.23 -68.83
N ARG A 116 4.63 -20.39 -69.51
CA ARG A 116 3.55 -21.41 -69.51
C ARG A 116 3.53 -22.27 -68.24
N SER A 117 4.68 -22.47 -67.59
CA SER A 117 4.78 -23.26 -66.34
C SER A 117 4.28 -22.48 -65.12
N GLN A 118 4.54 -21.16 -65.07
CA GLN A 118 4.11 -20.32 -63.95
C GLN A 118 2.59 -20.13 -63.86
N LYS A 119 1.85 -20.14 -64.98
CA LYS A 119 0.38 -19.95 -64.97
C LYS A 119 -0.38 -21.15 -64.38
N LYS A 120 0.16 -22.37 -64.55
CA LYS A 120 -0.40 -23.62 -63.97
C LYS A 120 -0.07 -23.75 -62.48
N ARG A 121 1.13 -23.33 -62.08
CA ARG A 121 1.59 -23.33 -60.68
C ARG A 121 0.90 -22.26 -59.82
N ARG A 122 0.56 -21.11 -60.41
CA ARG A 122 -0.13 -20.00 -59.72
C ARG A 122 -1.63 -20.24 -59.51
N ARG A 123 -2.25 -21.14 -60.30
CA ARG A 123 -3.63 -21.60 -60.11
C ARG A 123 -3.72 -22.64 -58.99
N ARG A 124 -2.81 -23.63 -58.98
CA ARG A 124 -2.65 -24.59 -57.86
C ARG A 124 -2.36 -23.89 -56.53
N TYR A 125 -1.48 -22.89 -56.53
CA TYR A 125 -1.16 -22.14 -55.32
C TYR A 125 -2.31 -21.25 -54.82
N ARG A 126 -3.34 -20.99 -55.63
CA ARG A 126 -4.52 -20.20 -55.24
C ARG A 126 -5.61 -21.13 -54.69
N GLU A 127 -5.79 -22.28 -55.32
CA GLU A 127 -6.65 -23.39 -54.86
C GLU A 127 -6.12 -23.98 -53.54
N GLU A 128 -4.82 -24.24 -53.41
CA GLU A 128 -4.17 -24.68 -52.15
C GLU A 128 -4.24 -23.64 -51.03
N LYS A 129 -4.30 -22.34 -51.37
CA LYS A 129 -4.41 -21.27 -50.38
C LYS A 129 -5.85 -21.02 -49.93
N GLN A 130 -6.83 -21.28 -50.80
CA GLN A 130 -8.26 -21.31 -50.44
C GLN A 130 -8.58 -22.56 -49.62
N GLU A 131 -8.08 -23.74 -50.00
CA GLU A 131 -8.21 -24.96 -49.19
C GLU A 131 -7.44 -24.84 -47.86
N ARG A 132 -6.30 -24.14 -47.81
CA ARG A 132 -5.66 -23.80 -46.53
C ARG A 132 -6.53 -22.85 -45.72
N HIS A 133 -7.12 -21.81 -46.31
CA HIS A 133 -7.97 -20.89 -45.57
C HIS A 133 -9.26 -21.55 -45.05
N GLU A 134 -9.86 -22.48 -45.82
CA GLU A 134 -11.02 -23.27 -45.39
C GLU A 134 -10.66 -24.39 -44.40
N LYS A 135 -9.43 -24.92 -44.43
CA LYS A 135 -8.92 -25.87 -43.41
C LYS A 135 -8.30 -25.19 -42.19
N LEU A 136 -7.94 -23.92 -42.26
CA LEU A 136 -7.50 -23.08 -41.13
C LEU A 136 -8.67 -22.40 -40.42
N SER A 137 -9.89 -22.44 -40.99
CA SER A 137 -11.12 -22.00 -40.32
C SER A 137 -11.88 -23.15 -39.62
N LEU A 138 -11.29 -24.35 -39.59
CA LEU A 138 -11.85 -25.57 -38.98
C LEU A 138 -10.78 -26.32 -38.18
N THR A 139 -9.93 -25.56 -37.48
CA THR A 139 -9.10 -26.06 -36.39
C THR A 139 -9.61 -25.41 -35.12
N ASP A 140 -10.06 -26.24 -34.20
CA ASP A 140 -10.54 -25.94 -32.84
C ASP A 140 -9.46 -25.22 -31.99
N GLU A 141 -9.12 -23.99 -32.35
CA GLU A 141 -8.25 -23.08 -31.56
C GLU A 141 -9.02 -21.86 -31.01
N ASP A 142 -10.35 -21.89 -31.09
CA ASP A 142 -11.25 -20.83 -30.63
C ASP A 142 -11.78 -21.06 -29.20
N GLU A 143 -11.36 -22.10 -28.48
CA GLU A 143 -11.88 -22.34 -27.13
C GLU A 143 -11.28 -21.42 -26.06
N ILE A 144 -10.12 -20.79 -26.30
CA ILE A 144 -9.40 -20.04 -25.26
C ILE A 144 -9.20 -18.57 -25.66
N LEU A 145 -9.98 -17.68 -25.03
CA LEU A 145 -9.83 -16.23 -25.14
C LEU A 145 -8.76 -15.74 -24.15
N LYS A 146 -7.79 -14.99 -24.66
CA LYS A 146 -6.76 -14.35 -23.83
C LYS A 146 -7.24 -13.00 -23.36
N VAL A 147 -7.63 -12.93 -22.09
CA VAL A 147 -8.26 -11.74 -21.49
C VAL A 147 -7.40 -11.25 -20.35
N THR A 148 -7.30 -9.93 -20.17
CA THR A 148 -6.56 -9.35 -19.02
C THR A 148 -7.47 -9.30 -17.79
N GLU A 149 -6.87 -9.25 -16.58
CA GLU A 149 -7.58 -9.23 -15.28
C GLU A 149 -8.62 -8.10 -15.11
N PHE A 150 -8.69 -7.13 -16.04
CA PHE A 150 -9.53 -5.94 -15.95
C PHE A 150 -10.20 -5.54 -17.28
N THR A 151 -10.64 -6.53 -18.05
CA THR A 151 -11.31 -6.29 -19.34
C THR A 151 -12.74 -5.80 -19.11
N SER A 152 -13.21 -4.79 -19.86
CA SER A 152 -14.60 -4.33 -19.78
C SER A 152 -15.56 -5.21 -20.59
N PRO A 153 -16.88 -5.21 -20.30
CA PRO A 153 -17.88 -5.86 -21.14
C PRO A 153 -17.83 -5.42 -22.61
N SER A 154 -17.46 -4.16 -22.88
CA SER A 154 -17.25 -3.67 -24.26
C SER A 154 -16.06 -4.33 -24.93
N GLU A 155 -14.93 -4.46 -24.24
CA GLU A 155 -13.73 -5.12 -24.76
C GLU A 155 -13.94 -6.63 -24.87
N LEU A 156 -14.65 -7.24 -23.92
CA LEU A 156 -15.03 -8.65 -23.95
C LEU A 156 -15.98 -8.94 -25.12
N ALA A 157 -16.96 -8.07 -25.36
CA ALA A 157 -17.86 -8.14 -26.52
C ALA A 157 -17.08 -8.06 -27.84
N GLU A 158 -16.09 -7.17 -27.94
CA GLU A 158 -15.20 -7.06 -29.10
C GLU A 158 -14.31 -8.31 -29.27
N LEU A 159 -13.78 -8.88 -28.19
CA LEU A 159 -12.96 -10.10 -28.21
C LEU A 159 -13.76 -11.35 -28.58
N MET A 160 -15.04 -11.39 -28.20
CA MET A 160 -15.95 -12.51 -28.47
C MET A 160 -16.69 -12.37 -29.81
N ASP A 161 -16.62 -11.19 -30.45
CA ASP A 161 -17.42 -10.81 -31.62
C ASP A 161 -18.94 -10.96 -31.37
N ILE A 162 -19.38 -10.63 -30.15
CA ILE A 162 -20.77 -10.70 -29.68
C ILE A 162 -21.27 -9.27 -29.43
N PRO A 163 -22.52 -8.94 -29.76
CA PRO A 163 -23.03 -7.60 -29.53
C PRO A 163 -23.13 -7.30 -28.01
N LEU A 164 -22.67 -6.11 -27.62
CA LEU A 164 -22.53 -5.66 -26.21
C LEU A 164 -23.80 -5.80 -25.37
N ASN A 165 -24.98 -5.66 -25.99
CA ASN A 165 -26.27 -5.84 -25.32
C ASN A 165 -26.48 -7.27 -24.81
N GLU A 166 -25.99 -8.28 -25.52
CA GLU A 166 -26.09 -9.69 -25.11
C GLU A 166 -25.14 -9.98 -23.94
N VAL A 167 -23.93 -9.43 -23.97
CA VAL A 167 -22.97 -9.55 -22.87
C VAL A 167 -23.52 -8.88 -21.60
N ILE A 168 -24.09 -7.68 -21.71
CA ILE A 168 -24.72 -6.98 -20.57
C ILE A 168 -25.96 -7.74 -20.06
N ALA A 169 -26.78 -8.30 -20.95
CA ALA A 169 -27.94 -9.09 -20.56
C ALA A 169 -27.52 -10.34 -19.77
N LYS A 170 -26.44 -11.01 -20.19
CA LYS A 170 -25.88 -12.15 -19.46
C LYS A 170 -25.27 -11.76 -18.12
N CYS A 171 -24.57 -10.63 -18.02
CA CYS A 171 -24.15 -10.10 -16.72
C CYS A 171 -25.34 -9.91 -15.77
N LEU A 172 -26.46 -9.36 -16.27
CA LEU A 172 -27.67 -9.18 -15.47
C LEU A 172 -28.34 -10.50 -15.06
N GLU A 173 -28.37 -11.50 -15.94
CA GLU A 173 -28.86 -12.86 -15.61
C GLU A 173 -28.05 -13.53 -14.50
N LEU A 174 -26.73 -13.28 -14.49
CA LEU A 174 -25.79 -13.75 -13.46
C LEU A 174 -25.86 -12.90 -12.17
N GLY A 175 -26.77 -11.93 -12.09
CA GLY A 175 -26.96 -11.06 -10.93
C GLY A 175 -25.97 -9.90 -10.81
N LEU A 176 -25.18 -9.63 -11.86
CA LEU A 176 -24.16 -8.59 -11.91
C LEU A 176 -24.71 -7.35 -12.63
N MET A 177 -24.94 -6.27 -11.87
CA MET A 177 -25.30 -4.97 -12.46
C MET A 177 -24.03 -4.27 -12.97
N THR A 178 -23.78 -4.37 -14.28
CA THR A 178 -22.56 -3.84 -14.90
C THR A 178 -22.88 -2.82 -16.00
N THR A 179 -22.04 -1.79 -16.15
CA THR A 179 -22.11 -0.87 -17.31
C THR A 179 -21.09 -1.27 -18.38
N ALA A 180 -21.29 -0.83 -19.63
CA ALA A 180 -20.45 -1.22 -20.78
C ALA A 180 -18.93 -1.07 -20.57
N ASN A 181 -18.53 -0.02 -19.85
CA ASN A 181 -17.12 0.32 -19.61
C ASN A 181 -16.64 -0.06 -18.21
N GLN A 182 -17.48 -0.75 -17.43
CA GLN A 182 -17.11 -1.19 -16.09
C GLN A 182 -16.22 -2.41 -16.19
N ARG A 183 -14.96 -2.27 -15.77
CA ARG A 183 -14.01 -3.39 -15.75
C ARG A 183 -14.49 -4.46 -14.78
N LEU A 184 -14.44 -5.71 -15.23
CA LEU A 184 -14.84 -6.88 -14.47
C LEU A 184 -13.59 -7.63 -13.99
N ASP A 185 -13.71 -8.27 -12.84
CA ASP A 185 -12.70 -9.17 -12.27
C ASP A 185 -12.58 -10.47 -13.08
N ALA A 186 -11.43 -11.13 -12.97
CA ALA A 186 -11.12 -12.34 -13.73
C ALA A 186 -12.14 -13.48 -13.51
N ASP A 187 -12.64 -13.63 -12.28
CA ASP A 187 -13.63 -14.66 -11.93
C ASP A 187 -14.98 -14.36 -12.59
N THR A 188 -15.43 -13.10 -12.52
CA THR A 188 -16.64 -12.65 -13.22
C THR A 188 -16.50 -12.75 -14.74
N LEU A 189 -15.34 -12.39 -15.30
CA LEU A 189 -15.06 -12.52 -16.73
C LEU A 189 -15.14 -13.99 -17.17
N ALA A 190 -14.53 -14.89 -16.40
CA ALA A 190 -14.57 -16.32 -16.67
C ALA A 190 -16.01 -16.86 -16.61
N LEU A 191 -16.81 -16.40 -15.64
CA LEU A 191 -18.22 -16.77 -15.51
C LEU A 191 -19.04 -16.32 -16.72
N VAL A 192 -18.88 -15.06 -17.15
CA VAL A 192 -19.58 -14.48 -18.30
C VAL A 192 -19.15 -15.18 -19.59
N ALA A 193 -17.86 -15.45 -19.78
CA ALA A 193 -17.38 -16.13 -20.99
C ALA A 193 -17.77 -17.62 -21.05
N ALA A 194 -17.82 -18.31 -19.91
CA ALA A 194 -18.29 -19.69 -19.84
C ALA A 194 -19.74 -19.82 -20.31
N GLU A 195 -20.58 -18.81 -20.04
CA GLU A 195 -21.98 -18.75 -20.48
C GLU A 195 -22.12 -18.68 -22.02
N PHE A 196 -21.09 -18.17 -22.70
CA PHE A 196 -20.99 -18.15 -24.16
C PHE A 196 -20.13 -19.29 -24.72
N GLY A 197 -19.76 -20.27 -23.89
CA GLY A 197 -18.98 -21.44 -24.29
C GLY A 197 -17.52 -21.14 -24.65
N ARG A 198 -16.96 -20.04 -24.14
CA ARG A 198 -15.54 -19.69 -24.32
C ARG A 198 -14.81 -19.82 -22.99
N GLN A 199 -13.67 -20.50 -22.98
CA GLN A 199 -12.78 -20.47 -21.83
C GLN A 199 -11.92 -19.22 -21.90
N ILE A 200 -11.71 -18.58 -20.76
CA ILE A 200 -10.75 -17.47 -20.66
C ILE A 200 -9.46 -18.03 -20.08
N GLU A 201 -8.35 -17.79 -20.77
CA GLU A 201 -7.02 -17.86 -20.18
C GLU A 201 -6.64 -16.43 -19.79
N THR A 202 -6.59 -16.20 -18.48
CA THR A 202 -6.17 -14.91 -17.94
C THR A 202 -4.68 -14.75 -18.21
N VAL A 203 -4.35 -14.03 -19.27
CA VAL A 203 -2.97 -13.63 -19.48
C VAL A 203 -2.74 -12.48 -18.54
N SER A 204 -2.00 -12.75 -17.46
CA SER A 204 -1.44 -11.68 -16.67
C SER A 204 -0.54 -10.90 -17.62
N GLU A 205 -0.97 -9.72 -18.04
CA GLU A 205 -0.13 -8.80 -18.82
C GLU A 205 0.90 -8.14 -17.87
N TYR A 206 1.37 -8.89 -16.88
CA TYR A 206 2.58 -8.58 -16.17
C TYR A 206 3.69 -8.77 -17.20
N GLY A 207 4.32 -7.68 -17.63
CA GLY A 207 5.61 -7.71 -18.33
C GLY A 207 6.67 -8.57 -17.63
N ALA A 208 6.43 -9.04 -16.39
CA ALA A 208 7.18 -10.09 -15.72
C ALA A 208 7.30 -11.37 -16.57
N GLU A 209 6.25 -11.88 -17.21
CA GLU A 209 6.36 -13.11 -18.03
C GLU A 209 7.18 -12.89 -19.30
N THR A 210 7.07 -11.71 -19.95
CA THR A 210 7.91 -11.38 -21.12
C THR A 210 9.39 -11.24 -20.72
N ILE A 211 9.66 -10.71 -19.52
CA ILE A 211 11.02 -10.62 -18.98
C ILE A 211 11.53 -12.02 -18.57
N GLU A 212 10.69 -12.87 -17.96
CA GLU A 212 11.06 -14.23 -17.55
C GLU A 212 11.26 -15.18 -18.74
N GLN A 213 10.41 -15.15 -19.76
CA GLN A 213 10.58 -15.96 -20.97
C GLN A 213 11.86 -15.60 -21.74
N ARG A 214 12.31 -14.33 -21.71
CA ARG A 214 13.61 -13.91 -22.29
C ARG A 214 14.83 -14.42 -21.49
N ARG A 215 14.66 -14.83 -20.22
CA ARG A 215 15.76 -15.35 -19.37
C ARG A 215 16.17 -16.78 -19.71
N VAL A 216 15.21 -17.61 -20.15
CA VAL A 216 15.42 -19.06 -20.32
C VAL A 216 16.24 -19.40 -21.58
N GLY A 217 16.37 -18.45 -22.52
CA GLY A 217 16.87 -18.72 -23.88
C GLY A 217 18.39 -18.83 -24.11
N LYS A 218 19.26 -18.67 -23.10
CA LYS A 218 20.73 -18.79 -23.27
C LYS A 218 21.35 -19.75 -22.25
N SER A 219 22.40 -20.45 -22.66
CA SER A 219 23.32 -21.14 -21.74
C SER A 219 24.06 -20.04 -20.94
N HIS A 220 23.76 -19.95 -19.65
CA HIS A 220 24.38 -18.99 -18.73
C HIS A 220 25.32 -19.74 -17.81
N ARG A 221 26.39 -19.07 -17.36
CA ARG A 221 27.33 -19.67 -16.40
C ARG A 221 26.65 -19.81 -15.04
N GLU A 222 26.61 -21.03 -14.55
CA GLU A 222 26.14 -21.37 -13.21
C GLU A 222 27.29 -21.22 -12.22
N VAL A 223 27.04 -20.51 -11.12
CA VAL A 223 28.03 -20.29 -10.05
C VAL A 223 27.36 -20.57 -8.70
N GLN A 224 28.11 -21.18 -7.78
CA GLN A 224 27.67 -21.33 -6.40
C GLN A 224 27.59 -19.95 -5.74
N ARG A 225 26.43 -19.60 -5.18
CA ARG A 225 26.22 -18.29 -4.52
C ARG A 225 26.38 -18.40 -3.01
N ALA A 226 26.60 -17.26 -2.36
CA ALA A 226 26.60 -17.18 -0.90
C ALA A 226 25.16 -17.39 -0.36
N PRO A 227 24.98 -18.15 0.74
CA PRO A 227 23.67 -18.27 1.37
C PRO A 227 23.24 -16.95 1.98
N VAL A 228 21.95 -16.64 1.85
CA VAL A 228 21.31 -15.50 2.50
C VAL A 228 20.58 -16.02 3.74
N VAL A 229 20.89 -15.45 4.89
CA VAL A 229 20.50 -15.96 6.20
C VAL A 229 19.76 -14.89 7.00
N THR A 230 18.52 -15.13 7.40
CA THR A 230 17.81 -14.20 8.30
C THR A 230 17.98 -14.63 9.73
N ILE A 231 18.27 -13.69 10.64
CA ILE A 231 18.26 -13.96 12.08
C ILE A 231 16.91 -13.56 12.66
N MET A 232 16.23 -14.52 13.30
CA MET A 232 14.93 -14.33 13.95
C MET A 232 14.95 -14.76 15.41
N GLY A 233 13.96 -14.31 16.18
CA GLY A 233 13.84 -14.62 17.61
C GLY A 233 13.28 -13.45 18.40
N HIS A 234 13.02 -13.71 19.68
CA HIS A 234 12.47 -12.74 20.64
C HIS A 234 13.40 -11.55 20.90
N VAL A 235 12.83 -10.49 21.48
CA VAL A 235 13.57 -9.34 22.01
C VAL A 235 14.53 -9.82 23.11
N ASP A 236 15.71 -9.21 23.25
CA ASP A 236 16.72 -9.54 24.26
C ASP A 236 17.29 -10.97 24.24
N HIS A 237 17.00 -11.76 23.20
CA HIS A 237 17.67 -13.04 22.96
C HIS A 237 19.09 -12.89 22.36
N GLY A 238 19.57 -11.65 22.18
CA GLY A 238 20.94 -11.38 21.74
C GLY A 238 21.17 -11.51 20.22
N LYS A 239 20.14 -11.35 19.39
CA LYS A 239 20.24 -11.35 17.92
C LYS A 239 21.28 -10.35 17.41
N THR A 240 21.08 -9.07 17.71
CA THR A 240 21.99 -7.99 17.31
C THR A 240 23.38 -8.18 17.90
N ALA A 241 23.48 -8.76 19.11
CA ALA A 241 24.77 -9.01 19.77
C ALA A 241 25.57 -10.10 19.07
N LEU A 242 24.91 -11.18 18.66
CA LEU A 242 25.50 -12.23 17.85
C LEU A 242 26.01 -11.67 16.52
N LEU A 243 25.22 -10.79 15.89
CA LEU A 243 25.59 -10.18 14.62
C LEU A 243 26.72 -9.18 14.72
N ASP A 244 26.73 -8.35 15.77
CA ASP A 244 27.84 -7.47 16.07
C ASP A 244 29.15 -8.25 16.27
N ARG A 245 29.07 -9.41 16.93
CA ARG A 245 30.22 -10.29 17.10
C ARG A 245 30.71 -10.87 15.77
N ILE A 246 29.81 -11.39 14.94
CA ILE A 246 30.15 -11.92 13.59
C ILE A 246 30.78 -10.83 12.72
N ARG A 247 30.31 -9.59 12.84
CA ARG A 247 30.80 -8.45 12.06
C ARG A 247 32.05 -7.79 12.62
N SER A 248 32.44 -8.09 13.87
CA SER A 248 33.40 -7.29 14.62
C SER A 248 33.02 -5.80 14.67
N THR A 249 31.72 -5.50 14.77
CA THR A 249 31.16 -4.13 14.90
C THR A 249 30.43 -3.96 16.23
N ASN A 250 30.02 -2.74 16.57
CA ASN A 250 29.25 -2.46 17.80
C ASN A 250 28.05 -1.55 17.50
N VAL A 251 27.08 -2.08 16.76
CA VAL A 251 25.84 -1.41 16.33
C VAL A 251 24.91 -1.16 17.52
N ILE A 252 24.84 -2.08 18.50
CA ILE A 252 23.98 -1.94 19.69
C ILE A 252 24.22 -0.60 20.41
N SER A 253 25.47 -0.17 20.52
CA SER A 253 25.84 1.08 21.19
C SER A 253 25.37 2.35 20.47
N THR A 254 25.07 2.24 19.17
CA THR A 254 24.68 3.37 18.31
C THR A 254 23.18 3.47 18.04
N GLU A 255 22.41 2.40 18.24
CA GLU A 255 20.96 2.42 18.02
C GLU A 255 20.20 3.00 19.22
N ALA A 256 19.24 3.91 18.94
CA ALA A 256 18.39 4.50 19.96
C ALA A 256 17.54 3.43 20.66
N GLY A 257 17.64 3.34 21.97
CA GLY A 257 16.94 2.34 22.79
C GLY A 257 17.61 0.96 22.81
N GLY A 258 18.80 0.79 22.20
CA GLY A 258 19.53 -0.48 22.21
C GLY A 258 18.84 -1.63 21.46
N ILE A 259 17.89 -1.32 20.58
CA ILE A 259 17.12 -2.29 19.81
C ILE A 259 17.21 -2.03 18.30
N THR A 260 17.21 -3.11 17.53
CA THR A 260 17.17 -3.06 16.06
C THR A 260 15.76 -2.80 15.58
N GLN A 261 15.59 -1.72 14.81
CA GLN A 261 14.30 -1.22 14.31
C GLN A 261 14.22 -1.14 12.77
N HIS A 262 15.32 -1.46 12.08
CA HIS A 262 15.44 -1.47 10.62
C HIS A 262 15.90 -2.84 10.13
N ILE A 263 15.58 -3.18 8.88
CA ILE A 263 16.14 -4.38 8.26
C ILE A 263 17.54 -4.04 7.73
N GLY A 264 18.56 -4.60 8.38
CA GLY A 264 19.95 -4.49 7.93
C GLY A 264 20.38 -5.72 7.14
N ALA A 265 21.14 -5.54 6.06
CA ALA A 265 21.81 -6.65 5.38
C ALA A 265 23.31 -6.40 5.26
N TYR A 266 24.10 -7.44 5.49
CA TYR A 266 25.55 -7.36 5.41
C TYR A 266 26.19 -8.71 5.09
N VAL A 267 27.35 -8.64 4.45
CA VAL A 267 28.17 -9.80 4.12
C VAL A 267 29.21 -10.03 5.21
N ALA A 268 29.27 -11.27 5.74
CA ALA A 268 30.32 -11.76 6.60
C ALA A 268 31.21 -12.76 5.82
N SER A 269 32.52 -12.62 5.96
CA SER A 269 33.48 -13.55 5.37
C SER A 269 33.89 -14.60 6.39
N VAL A 270 33.69 -15.87 6.05
CA VAL A 270 33.99 -17.03 6.89
C VAL A 270 35.42 -17.52 6.58
N PRO A 271 36.16 -18.04 7.57
CA PRO A 271 37.41 -18.75 7.33
C PRO A 271 37.22 -19.83 6.26
N GLY A 272 38.08 -19.83 5.22
CA GLY A 272 37.91 -20.68 4.04
C GLY A 272 37.45 -19.94 2.78
N GLY A 273 37.21 -18.62 2.85
CA GLY A 273 36.98 -17.77 1.69
C GLY A 273 35.55 -17.76 1.15
N ARG A 274 34.61 -18.40 1.88
CA ARG A 274 33.18 -18.32 1.61
C ARG A 274 32.56 -17.12 2.32
N ASN A 275 31.52 -16.57 1.71
CA ASN A 275 30.77 -15.45 2.26
C ASN A 275 29.37 -15.92 2.67
N VAL A 276 28.82 -15.32 3.72
CA VAL A 276 27.44 -15.50 4.17
C VAL A 276 26.81 -14.11 4.25
N THR A 277 25.62 -13.95 3.67
CA THR A 277 24.89 -12.69 3.73
C THR A 277 23.84 -12.79 4.81
N PHE A 278 23.91 -11.95 5.83
CA PHE A 278 22.95 -11.92 6.92
C PHE A 278 21.94 -10.80 6.72
N ILE A 279 20.69 -11.10 7.05
CA ILE A 279 19.58 -10.15 7.18
C ILE A 279 19.20 -10.10 8.67
N ASP A 280 19.35 -8.92 9.26
CA ASP A 280 18.95 -8.65 10.63
C ASP A 280 17.49 -8.16 10.63
N THR A 281 16.63 -8.85 11.40
CA THR A 281 15.21 -8.49 11.52
C THR A 281 14.85 -8.04 12.94
N PRO A 282 14.09 -6.95 13.09
CA PRO A 282 13.60 -6.50 14.39
C PRO A 282 12.80 -7.57 15.15
N GLY A 283 12.99 -7.63 16.48
CA GLY A 283 12.33 -8.61 17.36
C GLY A 283 10.99 -8.18 17.96
N HIS A 284 10.61 -6.91 17.85
CA HIS A 284 9.38 -6.40 18.45
C HIS A 284 8.14 -6.90 17.68
N ALA A 285 7.04 -7.16 18.39
CA ALA A 285 5.78 -7.65 17.83
C ALA A 285 5.30 -6.85 16.60
N ALA A 286 5.22 -5.52 16.71
CA ALA A 286 4.91 -4.58 15.62
C ALA A 286 5.66 -4.77 14.28
N PHE A 287 6.81 -5.47 14.25
CA PHE A 287 7.57 -5.71 13.02
C PHE A 287 7.30 -7.08 12.37
N THR A 288 6.10 -7.65 12.53
CA THR A 288 5.69 -8.92 11.89
C THR A 288 5.89 -8.91 10.37
N ALA A 289 5.48 -7.82 9.70
CA ALA A 289 5.64 -7.69 8.24
C ALA A 289 7.12 -7.75 7.82
N MET A 290 8.02 -7.15 8.62
CA MET A 290 9.47 -7.20 8.37
C MET A 290 10.04 -8.60 8.54
N ARG A 291 9.56 -9.38 9.52
CA ARG A 291 9.97 -10.77 9.71
C ARG A 291 9.54 -11.66 8.54
N ASN A 292 8.28 -11.56 8.12
CA ASN A 292 7.78 -12.31 6.97
C ASN A 292 8.59 -11.99 5.70
N ARG A 293 8.88 -10.70 5.46
CA ARG A 293 9.74 -10.26 4.36
C ARG A 293 11.16 -10.85 4.45
N GLY A 294 11.74 -10.87 5.64
CA GLY A 294 13.03 -11.51 5.89
C GLY A 294 13.01 -13.00 5.53
N ALA A 295 12.00 -13.76 5.99
CA ALA A 295 11.86 -15.18 5.69
C ALA A 295 11.79 -15.46 4.18
N GLN A 296 10.96 -14.71 3.44
CA GLN A 296 10.75 -14.95 2.00
C GLN A 296 11.99 -14.68 1.14
N VAL A 297 12.91 -13.84 1.60
CA VAL A 297 14.09 -13.44 0.83
C VAL A 297 15.29 -14.36 1.10
N THR A 298 15.23 -15.18 2.15
CA THR A 298 16.38 -15.96 2.63
C THR A 298 16.33 -17.43 2.31
N ASP A 299 17.52 -18.02 2.20
CA ASP A 299 17.72 -19.45 1.97
C ASP A 299 17.68 -20.24 3.28
N ILE A 300 18.04 -19.62 4.40
CA ILE A 300 18.12 -20.23 5.73
C ILE A 300 17.66 -19.23 6.79
N VAL A 301 16.91 -19.68 7.79
CA VAL A 301 16.57 -18.88 8.98
C VAL A 301 17.37 -19.37 10.19
N VAL A 302 18.09 -18.47 10.85
CA VAL A 302 18.73 -18.72 12.14
C VAL A 302 17.80 -18.28 13.25
N LEU A 303 17.26 -19.24 14.00
CA LEU A 303 16.39 -19.00 15.14
C LEU A 303 17.23 -18.86 16.41
N VAL A 304 17.22 -17.65 16.98
CA VAL A 304 17.99 -17.30 18.17
C VAL A 304 17.12 -17.42 19.42
N VAL A 305 17.52 -18.30 20.34
CA VAL A 305 16.84 -18.54 21.60
C VAL A 305 17.83 -18.43 22.75
N ALA A 306 17.55 -17.61 23.74
CA ALA A 306 18.45 -17.47 24.88
C ALA A 306 18.34 -18.66 25.83
N SER A 307 19.49 -19.14 26.32
CA SER A 307 19.60 -20.28 27.25
C SER A 307 19.03 -20.02 28.66
N ASP A 308 18.77 -18.76 29.02
CA ASP A 308 18.15 -18.33 30.27
C ASP A 308 16.63 -18.10 30.15
N SER A 309 16.07 -18.26 28.95
CA SER A 309 14.68 -17.96 28.61
C SER A 309 13.92 -19.23 28.21
N ARG A 310 12.76 -19.05 27.57
CA ARG A 310 11.95 -20.10 26.93
C ARG A 310 11.69 -19.73 25.46
N VAL A 311 11.03 -20.63 24.73
CA VAL A 311 10.38 -20.26 23.48
C VAL A 311 9.25 -19.29 23.82
N MET A 312 9.43 -18.03 23.41
CA MET A 312 8.49 -16.94 23.62
C MET A 312 7.57 -16.78 22.40
N PRO A 313 6.43 -16.05 22.51
CA PRO A 313 5.49 -15.87 21.39
C PRO A 313 6.13 -15.35 20.09
N GLN A 314 7.07 -14.39 20.15
CA GLN A 314 7.79 -13.93 18.94
C GLN A 314 8.72 -15.00 18.34
N THR A 315 9.21 -15.94 19.14
CA THR A 315 9.99 -17.09 18.66
C THR A 315 9.07 -18.09 17.97
N GLU A 316 7.88 -18.34 18.51
CA GLU A 316 6.85 -19.17 17.85
C GLU A 316 6.42 -18.56 16.51
N GLU A 317 6.17 -17.25 16.48
CA GLU A 317 5.84 -16.52 15.26
C GLU A 317 6.98 -16.63 14.21
N ALA A 318 8.24 -16.53 14.64
CA ALA A 318 9.38 -16.71 13.75
C ALA A 318 9.47 -18.12 13.16
N ILE A 319 9.13 -19.15 13.95
CA ILE A 319 9.05 -20.55 13.47
C ILE A 319 7.95 -20.66 12.41
N ASP A 320 6.80 -20.05 12.63
CA ASP A 320 5.68 -20.09 11.69
C ASP A 320 6.00 -19.35 10.38
N HIS A 321 6.65 -18.19 10.43
CA HIS A 321 7.12 -17.49 9.21
C HIS A 321 8.12 -18.32 8.41
N ALA A 322 9.09 -18.95 9.07
CA ALA A 322 10.07 -19.80 8.41
C ALA A 322 9.41 -21.02 7.74
N ARG A 323 8.46 -21.66 8.43
CA ARG A 323 7.68 -22.78 7.87
C ARG A 323 6.78 -22.37 6.71
N ALA A 324 6.09 -21.24 6.83
CA ALA A 324 5.22 -20.71 5.77
C ALA A 324 6.03 -20.36 4.52
N ALA A 325 7.25 -19.88 4.67
CA ALA A 325 8.17 -19.62 3.58
C ALA A 325 8.87 -20.88 3.03
N GLY A 326 8.75 -22.02 3.71
CA GLY A 326 9.42 -23.28 3.31
C GLY A 326 10.95 -23.23 3.49
N VAL A 327 11.45 -22.40 4.40
CA VAL A 327 12.88 -22.15 4.60
C VAL A 327 13.41 -23.00 5.76
N PRO A 328 14.53 -23.73 5.59
CA PRO A 328 15.11 -24.52 6.67
C PRO A 328 15.58 -23.65 7.84
N ILE A 329 15.40 -24.19 9.05
CA ILE A 329 15.75 -23.51 10.30
C ILE A 329 17.07 -24.08 10.84
N VAL A 330 17.95 -23.20 11.30
CA VAL A 330 19.12 -23.52 12.12
C VAL A 330 18.94 -22.84 13.48
N VAL A 331 19.09 -23.55 14.58
CA VAL A 331 18.89 -23.00 15.93
C VAL A 331 20.22 -22.54 16.52
N ALA A 332 20.26 -21.31 17.03
CA ALA A 332 21.37 -20.78 17.82
C ALA A 332 20.91 -20.52 19.26
N ILE A 333 21.41 -21.31 20.21
CA ILE A 333 21.15 -21.12 21.64
C ILE A 333 22.16 -20.11 22.18
N THR A 334 21.71 -18.91 22.55
CA THR A 334 22.58 -17.81 22.99
C THR A 334 22.77 -17.73 24.51
N LYS A 335 23.66 -16.85 24.95
CA LYS A 335 23.99 -16.56 26.37
C LYS A 335 24.60 -17.74 27.15
N MET A 336 25.34 -18.61 26.46
CA MET A 336 26.04 -19.74 27.09
C MET A 336 27.15 -19.35 28.09
N ASP A 337 27.46 -18.05 28.19
CA ASP A 337 28.35 -17.49 29.22
C ASP A 337 27.72 -17.39 30.61
N LEU A 338 26.39 -17.46 30.72
CA LEU A 338 25.70 -17.39 32.00
C LEU A 338 25.80 -18.72 32.76
N SER A 339 26.03 -18.65 34.07
CA SER A 339 26.03 -19.84 34.94
C SER A 339 24.66 -20.53 35.04
N THR A 340 23.59 -19.83 34.66
CA THR A 340 22.21 -20.33 34.61
C THR A 340 21.85 -20.93 33.26
N ALA A 341 22.75 -20.96 32.28
CA ALA A 341 22.49 -21.47 30.94
C ALA A 341 22.13 -22.96 30.97
N ASN A 342 20.99 -23.32 30.37
CA ASN A 342 20.54 -24.71 30.25
C ASN A 342 20.08 -25.02 28.81
N PRO A 343 20.97 -25.53 27.94
CA PRO A 343 20.63 -25.80 26.54
C PRO A 343 19.63 -26.94 26.40
N ASP A 344 19.68 -27.97 27.26
CA ASP A 344 18.78 -29.13 27.19
C ASP A 344 17.33 -28.74 27.42
N PHE A 345 17.09 -27.79 28.33
CA PHE A 345 15.76 -27.25 28.58
C PHE A 345 15.18 -26.55 27.34
N ILE A 346 16.00 -25.77 26.62
CA ILE A 346 15.58 -25.12 25.37
C ILE A 346 15.32 -26.13 24.25
N LYS A 347 16.18 -27.16 24.12
CA LYS A 347 15.98 -28.25 23.14
C LYS A 347 14.64 -28.96 23.38
N GLN A 348 14.28 -29.21 24.65
CA GLN A 348 12.99 -29.79 25.01
C GLN A 348 11.80 -28.87 24.66
N ASP A 349 11.95 -27.57 24.92
CA ASP A 349 10.90 -26.58 24.64
C ASP A 349 10.67 -26.41 23.13
N LEU A 350 11.75 -26.36 22.34
CA LEU A 350 11.69 -26.33 20.87
C LEU A 350 10.99 -27.58 20.28
N ALA A 351 11.24 -28.75 20.86
CA ALA A 351 10.58 -29.98 20.45
C ALA A 351 9.05 -29.90 20.61
N SER A 352 8.56 -29.19 21.65
CA SER A 352 7.12 -28.96 21.86
C SER A 352 6.50 -28.11 20.75
N HIS A 353 7.28 -27.21 20.15
CA HIS A 353 6.91 -26.40 19.00
C HIS A 353 7.26 -27.07 17.65
N LYS A 354 7.50 -28.39 17.64
CA LYS A 354 7.83 -29.20 16.45
C LYS A 354 9.15 -28.82 15.77
N VAL A 355 10.10 -28.27 16.51
CA VAL A 355 11.48 -28.01 16.05
C VAL A 355 12.36 -29.05 16.73
N LEU A 356 12.67 -30.15 16.03
CA LEU A 356 13.44 -31.27 16.57
C LEU A 356 14.91 -31.14 16.20
N VAL A 357 15.78 -31.07 17.20
CA VAL A 357 17.23 -30.94 17.01
C VAL A 357 17.90 -32.25 16.59
N GLU A 358 19.00 -32.17 15.85
CA GLU A 358 19.77 -33.33 15.34
C GLU A 358 20.14 -34.35 16.42
N GLU A 359 20.55 -33.89 17.61
CA GLU A 359 20.92 -34.77 18.74
C GLU A 359 19.79 -35.70 19.16
N TRP A 360 18.54 -35.31 18.90
CA TRP A 360 17.33 -36.06 19.24
C TRP A 360 16.70 -36.71 18.01
N SER A 361 17.53 -37.03 16.99
CA SER A 361 17.11 -37.60 15.72
C SER A 361 16.19 -36.69 14.88
N GLY A 362 16.32 -35.37 15.06
CA GLY A 362 15.66 -34.36 14.24
C GLY A 362 16.48 -33.93 13.01
N ASP A 363 15.93 -32.98 12.27
CA ASP A 363 16.48 -32.39 11.03
C ASP A 363 17.08 -30.98 11.25
N VAL A 364 16.84 -30.38 12.41
CA VAL A 364 17.25 -29.00 12.71
C VAL A 364 18.63 -28.98 13.36
N GLN A 365 19.60 -28.36 12.68
CA GLN A 365 20.93 -28.14 13.24
C GLN A 365 20.87 -27.18 14.42
N CYS A 366 21.61 -27.48 15.49
CA CYS A 366 21.62 -26.66 16.71
C CYS A 366 23.06 -26.30 17.09
N ALA A 367 23.34 -25.01 17.32
CA ALA A 367 24.62 -24.52 17.81
C ALA A 367 24.45 -23.77 19.14
N GLU A 368 25.36 -24.01 20.07
CA GLU A 368 25.40 -23.34 21.37
C GLU A 368 26.42 -22.21 21.31
N VAL A 369 25.98 -20.96 21.49
CA VAL A 369 26.80 -19.75 21.22
C VAL A 369 26.77 -18.75 22.37
N SER A 370 27.87 -18.01 22.53
CA SER A 370 27.93 -16.83 23.39
C SER A 370 28.43 -15.63 22.58
N ALA A 371 27.57 -14.62 22.42
CA ALA A 371 27.90 -13.39 21.70
C ALA A 371 29.00 -12.58 22.42
N ILE A 372 29.09 -12.67 23.75
CA ILE A 372 30.06 -11.91 24.56
C ILE A 372 31.44 -12.54 24.46
N THR A 373 31.54 -13.85 24.73
CA THR A 373 32.83 -14.57 24.72
C THR A 373 33.29 -14.90 23.29
N GLY A 374 32.33 -15.03 22.36
CA GLY A 374 32.56 -15.50 20.99
C GLY A 374 32.62 -17.02 20.86
N ALA A 375 32.40 -17.77 21.94
CA ALA A 375 32.35 -19.24 21.89
C ALA A 375 31.20 -19.72 21.00
N GLY A 376 31.45 -20.74 20.18
CA GLY A 376 30.46 -21.39 19.31
C GLY A 376 30.06 -20.63 18.04
N VAL A 377 30.54 -19.41 17.83
CA VAL A 377 30.20 -18.62 16.62
C VAL A 377 30.74 -19.26 15.35
N GLU A 378 31.95 -19.83 15.39
CA GLU A 378 32.53 -20.57 14.25
C GLU A 378 31.71 -21.84 13.93
N ASP A 379 31.31 -22.61 14.96
CA ASP A 379 30.46 -23.79 14.80
C ASP A 379 29.09 -23.45 14.19
N LEU A 380 28.48 -22.32 14.59
CA LEU A 380 27.24 -21.84 13.97
C LEU A 380 27.44 -21.51 12.48
N LEU A 381 28.54 -20.85 12.11
CA LEU A 381 28.83 -20.52 10.71
C LEU A 381 29.07 -21.77 9.88
N ASP A 382 29.79 -22.76 10.41
CA ASP A 382 30.03 -24.04 9.75
C ASP A 382 28.71 -24.79 9.51
N LYS A 383 27.83 -24.86 10.51
CA LYS A 383 26.49 -25.46 10.39
C LYS A 383 25.62 -24.79 9.33
N ILE A 384 25.63 -23.45 9.28
CA ILE A 384 24.95 -22.68 8.22
C ILE A 384 25.49 -23.05 6.84
N LEU A 385 26.83 -23.17 6.70
CA LEU A 385 27.44 -23.53 5.43
C LEU A 385 27.14 -24.96 5.00
N VAL A 386 27.11 -25.92 5.94
CA VAL A 386 26.69 -27.30 5.68
C VAL A 386 25.25 -27.33 5.19
N GLN A 387 24.34 -26.60 5.85
CA GLN A 387 22.95 -26.50 5.42
C GLN A 387 22.83 -25.87 4.03
N ALA A 388 23.65 -24.86 3.72
CA ALA A 388 23.67 -24.22 2.40
C ALA A 388 24.18 -25.17 1.29
N ASP A 389 25.17 -26.02 1.60
CA ASP A 389 25.67 -27.02 0.66
C ASP A 389 24.61 -28.11 0.37
N MET A 390 23.78 -28.47 1.35
CA MET A 390 22.64 -29.38 1.14
C MET A 390 21.57 -28.80 0.21
N LEU A 391 21.41 -27.47 0.21
CA LEU A 391 20.46 -26.76 -0.66
C LEU A 391 20.96 -26.54 -2.09
N ASP A 392 22.25 -26.79 -2.38
CA ASP A 392 22.88 -26.61 -3.70
C ASP A 392 22.58 -25.22 -4.33
N LEU A 393 22.82 -24.16 -3.55
CA LEU A 393 22.45 -22.79 -3.91
C LEU A 393 23.22 -22.27 -5.15
N LYS A 394 22.47 -21.91 -6.19
CA LYS A 394 22.98 -21.51 -7.50
C LYS A 394 22.51 -20.12 -7.92
N ALA A 395 23.38 -19.40 -8.63
CA ALA A 395 23.04 -18.15 -9.30
C ALA A 395 23.69 -18.05 -10.69
N TYR A 396 23.16 -17.13 -11.50
CA TYR A 396 23.59 -16.86 -12.87
C TYR A 396 23.99 -15.38 -13.02
N PRO A 397 25.25 -15.02 -12.75
CA PRO A 397 25.70 -13.62 -12.79
C PRO A 397 25.52 -12.93 -14.15
N ASP A 398 25.47 -13.71 -15.24
CA ASP A 398 25.33 -13.22 -16.61
C ASP A 398 23.90 -12.80 -16.99
N ARG A 399 22.91 -13.08 -16.15
CA ARG A 399 21.50 -12.75 -16.42
C ARG A 399 21.18 -11.29 -16.06
N PRO A 400 20.10 -10.72 -16.64
CA PRO A 400 19.55 -9.46 -16.17
C PRO A 400 19.21 -9.54 -14.69
N ALA A 401 19.72 -8.59 -13.91
CA ALA A 401 19.64 -8.67 -12.46
C ALA A 401 18.19 -8.72 -11.95
N ARG A 402 17.95 -9.64 -11.03
CA ARG A 402 16.77 -9.72 -10.16
C ARG A 402 17.24 -9.42 -8.75
N ALA A 403 16.58 -8.49 -8.10
CA ALA A 403 16.82 -8.17 -6.70
C ALA A 403 15.48 -8.01 -5.98
N THR A 404 15.51 -8.03 -4.66
CA THR A 404 14.33 -7.72 -3.82
C THR A 404 14.63 -6.49 -2.99
N VAL A 405 13.67 -5.58 -2.87
CA VAL A 405 13.76 -4.43 -1.99
C VAL A 405 13.71 -4.90 -0.54
N LEU A 406 14.76 -4.62 0.23
CA LEU A 406 14.77 -4.85 1.67
C LEU A 406 14.13 -3.67 2.41
N GLU A 407 14.56 -2.45 2.07
CA GLU A 407 14.12 -1.23 2.73
C GLU A 407 14.31 0.00 1.84
N GLY A 408 13.44 1.00 1.97
CA GLY A 408 13.51 2.25 1.24
C GLY A 408 13.48 3.46 2.17
N ARG A 409 14.30 4.48 1.87
CA ARG A 409 14.35 5.75 2.61
C ARG A 409 14.56 6.96 1.70
N VAL A 410 14.21 8.13 2.21
CA VAL A 410 14.46 9.41 1.53
C VAL A 410 15.60 10.15 2.23
N ASP A 411 16.71 10.32 1.52
CA ASP A 411 17.86 11.09 2.00
C ASP A 411 17.84 12.51 1.39
N PRO A 412 18.08 13.58 2.18
CA PRO A 412 18.06 14.96 1.68
C PRO A 412 19.11 15.26 0.59
N TYR A 413 20.25 14.57 0.60
CA TYR A 413 21.37 14.82 -0.31
C TYR A 413 21.41 13.82 -1.47
N ARG A 414 21.05 12.56 -1.18
CA ARG A 414 21.12 11.45 -2.14
C ARG A 414 19.79 11.18 -2.84
N GLY A 415 18.70 11.77 -2.38
CA GLY A 415 17.34 11.47 -2.85
C GLY A 415 16.87 10.12 -2.32
N THR A 416 16.07 9.41 -3.12
CA THR A 416 15.59 8.07 -2.74
C THR A 416 16.73 7.06 -2.74
N VAL A 417 17.00 6.48 -1.57
CA VAL A 417 17.98 5.40 -1.36
C VAL A 417 17.21 4.13 -1.02
N VAL A 418 17.48 3.06 -1.76
CA VAL A 418 16.80 1.78 -1.60
C VAL A 418 17.83 0.70 -1.34
N SER A 419 17.73 0.02 -0.22
CA SER A 419 18.50 -1.18 0.09
C SER A 419 17.87 -2.37 -0.64
N ILE A 420 18.63 -3.01 -1.52
CA ILE A 420 18.19 -4.17 -2.29
C ILE A 420 19.13 -5.35 -2.03
N LEU A 421 18.59 -6.56 -2.14
CA LEU A 421 19.38 -7.80 -2.18
C LEU A 421 19.34 -8.38 -3.59
N VAL A 422 20.49 -8.48 -4.24
CA VAL A 422 20.59 -9.10 -5.57
C VAL A 422 20.43 -10.61 -5.42
N GLN A 423 19.40 -11.21 -6.04
CA GLN A 423 19.14 -12.64 -5.98
C GLN A 423 19.78 -13.38 -7.16
N ASP A 424 19.68 -12.82 -8.37
CA ASP A 424 20.21 -13.40 -9.60
C ASP A 424 20.74 -12.28 -10.52
N GLY A 425 21.69 -12.60 -11.39
CA GLY A 425 22.33 -11.62 -12.28
C GLY A 425 23.23 -10.61 -11.58
N THR A 426 23.73 -9.65 -12.35
CA THR A 426 24.63 -8.58 -11.87
C THR A 426 24.04 -7.21 -12.21
N ILE A 427 23.87 -6.35 -11.21
CA ILE A 427 23.40 -4.97 -11.40
C ILE A 427 24.58 -4.01 -11.53
N LYS A 428 24.51 -3.09 -12.49
CA LYS A 428 25.59 -2.14 -12.78
C LYS A 428 25.11 -0.69 -12.70
N THR A 429 26.05 0.21 -12.46
CA THR A 429 25.80 1.65 -12.56
C THR A 429 25.36 2.00 -13.99
N GLY A 430 24.27 2.77 -14.10
CA GLY A 430 23.68 3.16 -15.38
C GLY A 430 22.58 2.24 -15.91
N ASP A 431 22.33 1.09 -15.28
CA ASP A 431 21.24 0.18 -15.68
C ASP A 431 19.86 0.80 -15.43
N SER A 432 18.90 0.46 -16.29
CA SER A 432 17.49 0.83 -16.10
C SER A 432 16.78 -0.30 -15.37
N PHE A 433 15.94 0.02 -14.39
CA PHE A 433 15.26 -0.99 -13.60
C PHE A 433 13.83 -0.57 -13.26
N ILE A 434 13.04 -1.57 -12.88
CA ILE A 434 11.69 -1.44 -12.35
C ILE A 434 11.70 -2.09 -10.97
N ALA A 435 11.21 -1.39 -9.95
CA ALA A 435 11.06 -1.87 -8.58
C ALA A 435 9.60 -1.73 -8.19
N GLY A 436 8.84 -2.83 -8.24
CA GLY A 436 7.38 -2.79 -8.07
C GLY A 436 6.74 -1.85 -9.10
N GLN A 437 6.14 -0.76 -8.62
CA GLN A 437 5.56 0.30 -9.45
C GLN A 437 6.57 1.40 -9.82
N CYS A 438 7.67 1.50 -9.07
CA CYS A 438 8.68 2.52 -9.25
C CYS A 438 9.59 2.19 -10.43
N THR A 439 10.03 3.23 -11.12
CA THR A 439 10.99 3.10 -12.23
C THR A 439 12.20 3.96 -11.95
N GLY A 440 13.35 3.56 -12.48
CA GLY A 440 14.57 4.29 -12.20
C GLY A 440 15.72 3.88 -13.10
N ARG A 441 16.78 4.67 -12.96
CA ARG A 441 18.08 4.37 -13.53
C ARG A 441 19.12 4.43 -12.43
N VAL A 442 19.96 3.41 -12.33
CA VAL A 442 20.99 3.32 -11.30
C VAL A 442 21.98 4.47 -11.47
N ARG A 443 21.95 5.43 -10.54
CA ARG A 443 22.89 6.56 -10.53
C ARG A 443 24.19 6.20 -9.83
N ALA A 444 24.07 5.47 -8.72
CA ALA A 444 25.18 5.00 -7.93
C ALA A 444 24.74 3.77 -7.12
N LEU A 445 25.71 2.91 -6.82
CA LEU A 445 25.58 1.76 -5.93
C LEU A 445 26.55 1.95 -4.77
N TYR A 446 26.10 1.67 -3.55
CA TYR A 446 26.94 1.71 -2.35
C TYR A 446 26.85 0.38 -1.60
N ASP A 447 27.98 -0.11 -1.12
CA ASP A 447 28.04 -1.29 -0.26
C ASP A 447 27.54 -0.98 1.16
N GLN A 448 27.46 -2.02 1.99
CA GLN A 448 27.13 -1.94 3.42
C GLN A 448 28.04 -1.01 4.24
N ASN A 449 29.24 -0.70 3.75
CA ASN A 449 30.21 0.19 4.39
C ASN A 449 30.18 1.61 3.81
N ASN A 450 29.14 1.96 3.03
CA ASN A 450 29.00 3.23 2.30
C ASN A 450 30.13 3.51 1.29
N LYS A 451 30.82 2.47 0.79
CA LYS A 451 31.78 2.60 -0.32
C LYS A 451 31.03 2.46 -1.63
N GLN A 452 31.33 3.35 -2.56
CA GLN A 452 30.75 3.29 -3.89
C GLN A 452 31.32 2.10 -4.67
N VAL A 453 30.44 1.34 -5.33
CA VAL A 453 30.80 0.20 -6.18
C VAL A 453 30.20 0.38 -7.59
N ASP A 454 30.82 -0.21 -8.59
CA ASP A 454 30.38 -0.11 -9.99
C ASP A 454 29.41 -1.23 -10.40
N GLU A 455 29.55 -2.40 -9.78
CA GLU A 455 28.72 -3.59 -10.02
C GLU A 455 28.47 -4.37 -8.72
N ALA A 456 27.33 -5.05 -8.64
CA ALA A 456 26.98 -5.94 -7.55
C ALA A 456 26.39 -7.25 -8.09
N GLY A 457 26.98 -8.38 -7.68
CA GLY A 457 26.58 -9.72 -8.08
C GLY A 457 25.54 -10.35 -7.15
N PRO A 458 25.19 -11.63 -7.40
CA PRO A 458 24.20 -12.36 -6.60
C PRO A 458 24.60 -12.49 -5.12
N SER A 459 23.59 -12.54 -4.26
CA SER A 459 23.67 -12.60 -2.79
C SER A 459 24.33 -11.38 -2.12
N VAL A 460 24.63 -10.31 -2.85
CA VAL A 460 25.23 -9.09 -2.28
C VAL A 460 24.13 -8.05 -1.99
N PRO A 461 24.03 -7.54 -0.75
CA PRO A 461 23.17 -6.41 -0.44
C PRO A 461 23.82 -5.10 -0.89
N ILE A 462 23.05 -4.23 -1.55
CA ILE A 462 23.55 -2.96 -2.07
C ILE A 462 22.53 -1.85 -1.87
N GLN A 463 23.01 -0.64 -1.63
CA GLN A 463 22.18 0.56 -1.64
C GLN A 463 22.15 1.14 -3.05
N LEU A 464 20.97 1.08 -3.65
CA LEU A 464 20.66 1.63 -4.96
C LEU A 464 20.16 3.07 -4.82
N ILE A 465 20.71 3.96 -5.64
CA ILE A 465 20.22 5.34 -5.80
C ILE A 465 19.70 5.54 -7.21
N GLY A 466 18.54 6.17 -7.34
CA GLY A 466 17.98 6.56 -8.64
C GLY A 466 16.53 6.15 -8.90
N CYS A 467 15.82 5.66 -7.87
CA CYS A 467 14.38 5.45 -7.94
C CYS A 467 13.62 6.79 -8.05
N SER A 468 12.53 6.80 -8.81
CA SER A 468 11.60 7.94 -8.90
C SER A 468 10.91 8.26 -7.57
N SER A 469 10.57 7.21 -6.83
CA SER A 469 9.82 7.21 -5.57
C SER A 469 10.34 6.07 -4.71
N VAL A 470 10.02 6.09 -3.42
CA VAL A 470 10.37 4.99 -2.50
C VAL A 470 9.49 3.79 -2.88
N PRO A 471 10.07 2.66 -3.34
CA PRO A 471 9.31 1.44 -3.61
C PRO A 471 8.86 0.80 -2.30
N GLU A 472 7.88 -0.10 -2.39
CA GLU A 472 7.46 -0.88 -1.23
C GLU A 472 8.52 -1.92 -0.89
N ALA A 473 8.69 -2.17 0.40
CA ALA A 473 9.65 -3.16 0.81
C ALA A 473 9.08 -4.56 0.57
N GLY A 474 9.90 -5.45 -0.02
CA GLY A 474 9.47 -6.73 -0.58
C GLY A 474 9.27 -6.69 -2.10
N ASP A 475 9.21 -5.50 -2.73
CA ASP A 475 9.07 -5.40 -4.18
C ASP A 475 10.22 -6.08 -4.93
N SER A 476 9.88 -6.78 -6.01
CA SER A 476 10.87 -7.30 -6.94
C SER A 476 11.44 -6.16 -7.80
N VAL A 477 12.76 -6.06 -7.79
CA VAL A 477 13.55 -5.20 -8.66
C VAL A 477 14.06 -6.03 -9.84
N THR A 478 13.78 -5.56 -11.05
CA THR A 478 14.21 -6.22 -12.28
C THR A 478 14.87 -5.21 -13.20
N VAL A 479 16.07 -5.53 -13.66
CA VAL A 479 16.80 -4.74 -14.66
C VAL A 479 16.19 -5.00 -16.05
N VAL A 480 15.97 -3.91 -16.78
CA VAL A 480 15.43 -3.91 -18.15
C VAL A 480 16.41 -3.23 -19.11
N GLU A 481 16.26 -3.53 -20.40
CA GLU A 481 17.21 -3.06 -21.42
C GLU A 481 17.12 -1.55 -21.70
N SER A 482 15.90 -1.00 -21.56
CA SER A 482 15.61 0.40 -21.91
C SER A 482 14.77 1.10 -20.85
N GLU A 483 15.08 2.37 -20.62
CA GLU A 483 14.29 3.24 -19.76
C GLU A 483 12.86 3.45 -20.28
N GLN A 484 12.63 3.34 -21.59
CA GLN A 484 11.29 3.43 -22.17
C GLN A 484 10.41 2.26 -21.77
N GLU A 485 10.96 1.04 -21.83
CA GLU A 485 10.29 -0.19 -21.39
C GLU A 485 10.00 -0.12 -19.89
N ALA A 486 10.96 0.38 -19.09
CA ALA A 486 10.77 0.60 -17.65
C ALA A 486 9.54 1.48 -17.37
N ARG A 487 9.45 2.64 -18.02
CA ARG A 487 8.36 3.59 -17.82
C ARG A 487 7.01 3.06 -18.27
N GLU A 488 6.95 2.34 -19.38
CA GLU A 488 5.70 1.76 -19.88
C GLU A 488 5.14 0.72 -18.90
N ILE A 489 6.00 -0.17 -18.39
CA ILE A 489 5.61 -1.18 -17.40
C ILE A 489 5.21 -0.52 -16.07
N GLY A 490 5.97 0.48 -15.60
CA GLY A 490 5.66 1.20 -14.36
C GLY A 490 4.32 1.93 -14.43
N LEU A 491 4.04 2.64 -15.53
CA LEU A 491 2.75 3.30 -15.75
C LEU A 491 1.59 2.30 -15.76
N ARG A 492 1.77 1.14 -16.40
CA ARG A 492 0.75 0.09 -16.45
C ARG A 492 0.44 -0.45 -15.05
N ARG A 493 1.47 -0.77 -14.26
CA ARG A 493 1.31 -1.24 -12.86
C ARG A 493 0.61 -0.21 -11.98
N HIS A 494 1.00 1.05 -12.08
CA HIS A 494 0.37 2.14 -11.33
C HIS A 494 -1.11 2.33 -11.69
N LEU A 495 -1.49 2.16 -12.97
CA LEU A 495 -2.89 2.25 -13.38
C LEU A 495 -3.73 1.10 -12.80
N VAL A 496 -3.20 -0.13 -12.81
CA VAL A 496 -3.88 -1.30 -12.25
C VAL A 496 -4.11 -1.14 -10.75
N GLU A 497 -3.09 -0.72 -10.00
CA GLU A 497 -3.24 -0.57 -8.55
C GLU A 497 -4.23 0.53 -8.18
N ARG A 498 -4.16 1.68 -8.87
CA ARG A 498 -5.12 2.77 -8.67
C ARG A 498 -6.55 2.31 -8.92
N GLU A 499 -6.79 1.42 -9.87
CA GLU A 499 -8.12 0.86 -10.10
C GLU A 499 -8.54 -0.10 -8.98
N ARG A 500 -7.63 -0.92 -8.46
CA ARG A 500 -7.88 -1.78 -7.29
C ARG A 500 -8.25 -0.96 -6.05
N GLU A 501 -7.51 0.12 -5.77
CA GLU A 501 -7.82 1.05 -4.67
C GLU A 501 -9.21 1.68 -4.82
N LEU A 502 -9.55 2.16 -6.02
CA LEU A 502 -10.87 2.75 -6.30
C LEU A 502 -12.02 1.75 -6.16
N GLN A 503 -11.79 0.47 -6.46
CA GLN A 503 -12.77 -0.59 -6.25
C GLN A 503 -12.91 -0.96 -4.77
N ALA A 504 -11.81 -1.02 -4.03
CA ALA A 504 -11.81 -1.29 -2.59
C ALA A 504 -12.61 -0.24 -1.81
N HIS A 505 -12.46 1.05 -2.16
CA HIS A 505 -13.19 2.15 -1.52
C HIS A 505 -14.68 2.25 -1.90
N ARG A 506 -15.16 1.49 -2.88
CA ARG A 506 -16.55 1.58 -3.37
C ARG A 506 -17.57 0.76 -2.56
N LYS A 507 -17.12 0.01 -1.55
CA LYS A 507 -17.98 -0.81 -0.67
C LYS A 507 -18.53 -0.07 0.56
N VAL A 508 -18.21 1.20 0.77
CA VAL A 508 -18.80 1.98 1.88
C VAL A 508 -20.22 2.38 1.47
N THR A 509 -21.21 1.77 2.09
CA THR A 509 -22.62 2.10 1.83
C THR A 509 -23.01 3.37 2.57
N LEU A 510 -24.10 4.03 2.12
CA LEU A 510 -24.67 5.15 2.87
C LEU A 510 -25.09 4.72 4.30
N GLU A 511 -25.44 3.46 4.50
CA GLU A 511 -25.76 2.89 5.82
C GLU A 511 -24.52 2.85 6.73
N ASP A 512 -23.35 2.52 6.21
CA ASP A 512 -22.08 2.57 6.97
C ASP A 512 -21.72 4.02 7.36
N PHE A 513 -22.02 4.98 6.47
CA PHE A 513 -21.84 6.40 6.79
C PHE A 513 -22.80 6.87 7.90
N PHE A 514 -24.05 6.41 7.89
CA PHE A 514 -25.00 6.70 8.96
C PHE A 514 -24.64 5.99 10.28
N LYS A 515 -24.09 4.78 10.25
CA LYS A 515 -23.56 4.09 11.43
C LYS A 515 -22.37 4.84 12.03
N ALA A 516 -21.37 5.17 11.22
CA ALA A 516 -20.20 5.94 11.66
C ALA A 516 -20.57 7.33 12.22
N ALA A 517 -21.61 7.96 11.67
CA ALA A 517 -22.13 9.24 12.18
C ALA A 517 -23.01 9.08 13.44
N ALA A 518 -23.63 7.91 13.64
CA ALA A 518 -24.52 7.63 14.77
C ALA A 518 -23.81 7.09 16.00
N GLU A 519 -22.71 6.35 15.85
CA GLU A 519 -21.99 5.70 16.94
C GLU A 519 -21.18 6.71 17.80
N GLY A 520 -20.92 7.91 17.27
CA GLY A 520 -20.17 8.92 18.02
C GLY A 520 -18.75 8.43 18.35
N ASP A 521 -18.20 7.58 17.48
CA ASP A 521 -16.84 7.07 17.56
C ASP A 521 -15.88 8.25 17.58
N SER A 522 -15.13 8.33 18.68
CA SER A 522 -14.09 9.33 18.80
C SER A 522 -12.89 8.85 18.00
N THR A 523 -12.86 9.24 16.73
CA THR A 523 -11.79 8.87 15.80
C THR A 523 -10.56 9.75 16.00
N LEU A 524 -9.41 9.14 16.27
CA LEU A 524 -8.12 9.82 16.32
C LEU A 524 -7.47 9.75 14.95
N ARG A 525 -7.43 10.88 14.25
CA ARG A 525 -6.81 10.98 12.93
C ARG A 525 -5.32 11.24 13.03
N LEU A 526 -4.52 10.43 12.36
CA LEU A 526 -3.06 10.48 12.41
C LEU A 526 -2.44 10.55 11.02
N ILE A 527 -1.33 11.27 10.93
CA ILE A 527 -0.40 11.22 9.79
C ILE A 527 0.94 10.70 10.31
N VAL A 528 1.43 9.61 9.74
CA VAL A 528 2.66 8.95 10.17
C VAL A 528 3.78 9.23 9.17
N LYS A 529 4.91 9.75 9.64
CA LYS A 529 6.13 9.90 8.86
C LYS A 529 7.27 9.19 9.57
N ALA A 530 7.99 8.34 8.85
CA ALA A 530 9.15 7.64 9.40
C ALA A 530 10.39 7.87 8.54
N ASP A 531 11.56 7.55 9.06
CA ASP A 531 12.83 7.65 8.33
C ASP A 531 12.92 6.62 7.19
N VAL A 532 12.38 5.44 7.43
CA VAL A 532 12.27 4.33 6.47
C VAL A 532 10.82 3.93 6.23
N GLN A 533 10.54 3.31 5.09
CA GLN A 533 9.20 2.87 4.73
C GLN A 533 8.67 1.75 5.63
N GLY A 534 9.51 0.76 5.96
CA GLY A 534 9.07 -0.38 6.77
C GLY A 534 8.66 0.00 8.19
N SER A 535 9.31 1.00 8.80
CA SER A 535 8.91 1.49 10.12
C SER A 535 7.59 2.26 10.07
N ALA A 536 7.29 2.96 8.97
CA ALA A 536 5.98 3.57 8.78
C ALA A 536 4.87 2.52 8.73
N GLU A 537 5.06 1.45 7.95
CA GLU A 537 4.12 0.30 7.87
C GLU A 537 3.90 -0.33 9.25
N ALA A 538 4.98 -0.67 9.95
CA ALA A 538 4.92 -1.29 11.27
C ALA A 538 4.18 -0.43 12.31
N ILE A 539 4.38 0.88 12.29
CA ILE A 539 3.65 1.80 13.16
C ILE A 539 2.17 1.78 12.79
N VAL A 540 1.80 1.87 11.50
CA VAL A 540 0.39 1.85 11.08
C VAL A 540 -0.30 0.56 11.50
N ASP A 541 0.33 -0.59 11.30
CA ASP A 541 -0.21 -1.89 11.69
C ASP A 541 -0.44 -1.96 13.21
N SER A 542 0.55 -1.51 13.99
CA SER A 542 0.45 -1.48 15.44
C SER A 542 -0.64 -0.53 15.92
N LEU A 543 -0.75 0.66 15.32
CA LEU A 543 -1.77 1.63 15.65
C LEU A 543 -3.18 1.13 15.31
N THR A 544 -3.34 0.44 14.18
CA THR A 544 -4.63 -0.12 13.74
C THR A 544 -5.07 -1.29 14.61
N SER A 545 -4.12 -2.07 15.12
CA SER A 545 -4.40 -3.17 16.06
C SER A 545 -4.97 -2.72 17.42
N MET A 546 -4.83 -1.42 17.76
CA MET A 546 -5.36 -0.81 18.98
C MET A 546 -6.80 -0.29 18.84
N ASN A 547 -7.44 -0.51 17.69
CA ASN A 547 -8.84 -0.11 17.48
C ASN A 547 -9.78 -0.90 18.39
N THR A 548 -10.74 -0.20 18.97
CA THR A 548 -11.81 -0.77 19.81
C THR A 548 -13.17 -0.34 19.29
N GLU A 549 -14.25 -0.89 19.85
CA GLU A 549 -15.62 -0.52 19.45
C GLU A 549 -15.98 0.94 19.83
N GLU A 550 -15.31 1.57 20.79
CA GLU A 550 -15.61 2.96 21.23
C GLU A 550 -14.66 4.02 20.63
N VAL A 551 -13.41 3.64 20.35
CA VAL A 551 -12.39 4.53 19.79
C VAL A 551 -11.62 3.84 18.67
N SER A 552 -11.42 4.58 17.58
CA SER A 552 -10.69 4.11 16.42
C SER A 552 -9.59 5.08 16.02
N VAL A 553 -8.49 4.52 15.53
CA VAL A 553 -7.37 5.23 14.95
C VAL A 553 -7.53 5.20 13.43
N ASP A 554 -7.54 6.39 12.82
CA ASP A 554 -7.61 6.56 11.37
C ASP A 554 -6.30 7.17 10.86
N VAL A 555 -5.49 6.37 10.16
CA VAL A 555 -4.26 6.84 9.55
C VAL A 555 -4.56 7.35 8.14
N ILE A 556 -4.64 8.67 8.00
CA ILE A 556 -4.94 9.33 6.71
C ILE A 556 -3.83 9.10 5.70
N ARG A 557 -2.58 9.15 6.17
CA ARG A 557 -1.40 9.03 5.33
C ARG A 557 -0.21 8.52 6.13
N SER A 558 0.51 7.57 5.54
CA SER A 558 1.82 7.13 6.00
C SER A 558 2.87 7.31 4.89
N GLY A 559 4.15 7.42 5.26
CA GLY A 559 5.24 7.34 4.29
C GLY A 559 6.61 7.67 4.86
N ALA A 560 7.65 7.32 4.10
CA ALA A 560 9.04 7.60 4.45
C ALA A 560 9.45 9.06 4.12
N GLY A 561 10.33 9.62 4.95
CA GLY A 561 10.95 10.93 4.79
C GLY A 561 10.56 11.96 5.86
N GLY A 562 11.24 13.10 5.83
CA GLY A 562 10.99 14.23 6.73
C GLY A 562 9.57 14.80 6.62
N ILE A 563 9.12 15.49 7.66
CA ILE A 563 7.78 16.09 7.70
C ILE A 563 7.81 17.40 6.90
N THR A 564 6.95 17.48 5.88
CA THR A 564 6.89 18.60 4.92
C THR A 564 5.73 19.54 5.20
N GLU A 565 5.75 20.73 4.58
CA GLU A 565 4.64 21.70 4.67
C GLU A 565 3.30 21.12 4.16
N SER A 566 3.35 20.27 3.13
CA SER A 566 2.16 19.61 2.59
C SER A 566 1.51 18.66 3.59
N ASP A 567 2.31 18.00 4.43
CA ASP A 567 1.80 17.11 5.48
C ASP A 567 1.10 17.92 6.59
N VAL A 568 1.66 19.08 6.95
CA VAL A 568 1.05 20.02 7.92
C VAL A 568 -0.27 20.60 7.40
N MET A 569 -0.33 20.94 6.11
CA MET A 569 -1.58 21.43 5.50
C MET A 569 -2.66 20.34 5.45
N LEU A 570 -2.29 19.09 5.16
CA LEU A 570 -3.21 17.96 5.21
C LEU A 570 -3.71 17.72 6.64
N ALA A 571 -2.81 17.78 7.62
CA ALA A 571 -3.14 17.66 9.04
C ALA A 571 -4.13 18.74 9.48
N ALA A 572 -3.88 20.00 9.12
CA ALA A 572 -4.75 21.13 9.44
C ALA A 572 -6.14 20.99 8.80
N ALA A 573 -6.22 20.50 7.56
CA ALA A 573 -7.49 20.31 6.86
C ALA A 573 -8.34 19.17 7.46
N SER A 574 -7.68 18.09 7.91
CA SER A 574 -8.36 16.91 8.42
C SER A 574 -8.49 16.87 9.95
N GLY A 575 -7.86 17.80 10.67
CA GLY A 575 -7.76 17.79 12.13
C GLY A 575 -6.91 16.64 12.67
N ALA A 576 -5.86 16.25 11.94
CA ALA A 576 -5.01 15.12 12.29
C ALA A 576 -3.74 15.56 13.07
N VAL A 577 -3.23 14.66 13.91
CA VAL A 577 -1.93 14.82 14.59
C VAL A 577 -0.83 14.18 13.75
N ILE A 578 0.34 14.80 13.68
CA ILE A 578 1.48 14.25 12.94
C ILE A 578 2.42 13.53 13.90
N ILE A 579 2.69 12.26 13.61
CA ILE A 579 3.69 11.43 14.29
C ILE A 579 4.92 11.32 13.39
N GLY A 580 6.06 11.80 13.88
CA GLY A 580 7.36 11.66 13.25
C GLY A 580 8.20 10.60 13.95
N PHE A 581 8.54 9.51 13.28
CA PHE A 581 9.42 8.46 13.78
C PHE A 581 10.83 8.60 13.22
N ARG A 582 11.80 8.94 14.07
CA ARG A 582 13.21 9.22 13.70
C ARG A 582 13.38 10.30 12.63
N VAL A 583 12.33 11.09 12.38
CA VAL A 583 12.31 12.21 11.45
C VAL A 583 11.98 13.50 12.17
N ARG A 584 12.40 14.61 11.58
CA ARG A 584 12.11 15.95 12.10
C ARG A 584 11.35 16.77 11.05
N PRO A 585 10.55 17.75 11.47
CA PRO A 585 9.97 18.71 10.56
C PRO A 585 11.01 19.70 10.05
N ASP A 586 10.92 19.98 8.75
CA ASP A 586 11.66 21.04 8.10
C ASP A 586 11.29 22.41 8.68
N SER A 587 12.15 23.42 8.48
CA SER A 587 11.92 24.77 9.02
C SER A 587 10.55 25.33 8.62
N ARG A 588 10.20 25.23 7.34
CA ARG A 588 8.89 25.65 6.82
C ARG A 588 7.72 24.89 7.43
N ALA A 589 7.87 23.58 7.63
CA ALA A 589 6.83 22.75 8.23
C ALA A 589 6.59 23.16 9.69
N ARG A 590 7.66 23.45 10.45
CA ARG A 590 7.56 23.90 11.85
C ARG A 590 6.89 25.27 11.97
N ASP A 591 7.30 26.23 11.15
CA ASP A 591 6.70 27.56 11.15
C ASP A 591 5.22 27.50 10.79
N LYS A 592 4.88 26.65 9.81
CA LYS A 592 3.48 26.44 9.40
C LYS A 592 2.66 25.78 10.50
N ALA A 593 3.18 24.74 11.15
CA ALA A 593 2.49 24.02 12.22
C ALA A 593 2.16 24.93 13.40
N ALA A 594 3.08 25.83 13.77
CA ALA A 594 2.84 26.84 14.80
C ALA A 594 1.72 27.83 14.41
N SER A 595 1.62 28.19 13.12
CA SER A 595 0.58 29.10 12.64
C SER A 595 -0.80 28.46 12.51
N THR A 596 -0.86 27.14 12.27
CA THR A 596 -2.11 26.38 12.08
C THR A 596 -2.52 25.57 13.30
N SER A 597 -1.77 25.66 14.41
CA SER A 597 -1.98 24.89 15.64
C SER A 597 -2.04 23.37 15.40
N VAL A 598 -1.21 22.85 14.50
CA VAL A 598 -1.07 21.41 14.26
C VAL A 598 -0.02 20.84 15.21
N ASP A 599 -0.36 19.78 15.92
CA ASP A 599 0.58 19.10 16.81
C ASP A 599 1.50 18.14 16.03
N ILE A 600 2.79 18.21 16.32
CA ILE A 600 3.83 17.37 15.72
C ILE A 600 4.61 16.71 16.85
N GLN A 601 4.44 15.40 17.00
CA GLN A 601 5.13 14.60 18.01
C GLN A 601 6.22 13.77 17.34
N CYS A 602 7.46 13.91 17.80
CA CYS A 602 8.61 13.20 17.23
C CYS A 602 9.15 12.16 18.23
N PHE A 603 9.34 10.92 17.78
CA PHE A 603 9.75 9.78 18.61
C PHE A 603 10.94 9.05 17.97
N ASN A 604 11.72 8.34 18.79
CA ASN A 604 12.83 7.50 18.31
C ASN A 604 12.63 6.00 18.61
N ILE A 605 11.66 5.68 19.48
CA ILE A 605 11.35 4.33 19.97
C ILE A 605 9.86 4.10 19.75
N ILE A 606 9.51 2.93 19.19
CA ILE A 606 8.14 2.63 18.77
C ILE A 606 7.17 2.52 19.96
N TYR A 607 7.64 2.02 21.11
CA TYR A 607 6.85 1.96 22.35
C TYR A 607 6.37 3.33 22.81
N ASP A 608 7.21 4.38 22.68
CA ASP A 608 6.82 5.74 23.08
C ASP A 608 5.66 6.26 22.21
N VAL A 609 5.60 5.84 20.94
CA VAL A 609 4.50 6.14 20.02
C VAL A 609 3.24 5.43 20.49
N GLU A 610 3.31 4.11 20.72
CA GLU A 610 2.17 3.31 21.18
C GLU A 610 1.60 3.84 22.50
N ASP A 611 2.46 4.11 23.49
CA ASP A 611 2.05 4.61 24.79
C ASP A 611 1.42 6.00 24.72
N THR A 612 1.95 6.88 23.86
CA THR A 612 1.39 8.22 23.68
C THR A 612 0.03 8.16 22.99
N VAL A 613 -0.11 7.30 21.97
CA VAL A 613 -1.40 7.10 21.30
C VAL A 613 -2.41 6.43 22.22
N LYS A 614 -2.03 5.41 23.02
CA LYS A 614 -2.91 4.81 24.04
C LYS A 614 -3.40 5.83 25.06
N LYS A 615 -2.54 6.75 25.51
CA LYS A 615 -2.92 7.87 26.40
C LYS A 615 -3.89 8.82 25.71
N ALA A 616 -3.66 9.16 24.44
CA ALA A 616 -4.55 10.02 23.67
C ALA A 616 -5.94 9.36 23.48
N LEU A 617 -5.97 8.07 23.14
CA LEU A 617 -7.20 7.29 23.02
C LEU A 617 -7.93 7.18 24.35
N SER A 618 -7.21 6.98 25.45
CA SER A 618 -7.80 6.97 26.81
C SER A 618 -8.45 8.30 27.18
N GLY A 619 -7.89 9.42 26.70
CA GLY A 619 -8.50 10.75 26.87
C GLY A 619 -9.75 10.98 26.02
N LEU A 620 -9.95 10.19 24.97
CA LEU A 620 -11.14 10.23 24.10
C LEU A 620 -12.25 9.29 24.61
N LEU A 621 -11.93 8.35 25.50
CA LEU A 621 -12.93 7.48 26.11
C LEU A 621 -13.91 8.29 26.98
N LYS A 622 -15.19 7.93 26.88
CA LYS A 622 -16.21 8.48 27.77
C LYS A 622 -15.91 8.00 29.20
N PRO A 623 -15.87 8.89 30.20
CA PRO A 623 -15.60 8.49 31.57
C PRO A 623 -16.69 7.55 32.08
N GLU A 624 -16.31 6.56 32.89
CA GLU A 624 -17.28 5.66 33.50
C GLU A 624 -18.01 6.37 34.61
N GLN A 625 -19.35 6.33 34.55
CA GLN A 625 -20.17 6.81 35.64
C GLN A 625 -20.28 5.73 36.70
N ARG A 626 -19.62 5.95 37.84
CA ARG A 626 -19.74 5.08 39.01
C ARG A 626 -20.58 5.76 40.07
N GLU A 627 -21.52 5.01 40.64
CA GLU A 627 -22.29 5.47 41.79
C GLU A 627 -21.43 5.33 43.06
N GLU A 628 -21.13 6.45 43.70
CA GLU A 628 -20.52 6.49 45.02
C GLU A 628 -21.60 6.71 46.08
N PHE A 629 -21.71 5.75 47.00
CA PHE A 629 -22.66 5.82 48.10
C PHE A 629 -22.17 6.81 49.17
N LEU A 630 -22.96 7.85 49.45
CA LEU A 630 -22.59 8.90 50.41
C LEU A 630 -23.19 8.67 51.80
N GLY A 631 -24.40 8.11 51.89
CA GLY A 631 -25.06 7.85 53.16
C GLY A 631 -26.51 7.41 53.05
N SER A 632 -27.09 6.98 54.17
CA SER A 632 -28.48 6.54 54.26
C SER A 632 -29.22 7.18 55.45
N ALA A 633 -30.51 7.44 55.26
CA ALA A 633 -31.39 8.00 56.28
C ALA A 633 -32.71 7.22 56.34
N GLU A 634 -33.12 6.82 57.54
CA GLU A 634 -34.34 6.06 57.77
C GLU A 634 -35.50 6.99 58.14
N ILE A 635 -36.66 6.83 57.50
CA ILE A 635 -37.86 7.63 57.78
C ILE A 635 -38.50 7.16 59.09
N ARG A 636 -38.56 8.04 60.09
CA ARG A 636 -39.21 7.75 61.37
C ARG A 636 -40.61 8.32 61.47
N GLN A 637 -40.81 9.53 60.98
CA GLN A 637 -42.08 10.25 61.07
C GLN A 637 -42.33 11.02 59.77
N ILE A 638 -43.60 11.32 59.49
CA ILE A 638 -44.00 12.04 58.29
C ILE A 638 -44.80 13.26 58.69
N PHE A 639 -44.41 14.41 58.16
CA PHE A 639 -45.03 15.71 58.41
C PHE A 639 -45.66 16.21 57.10
N ARG A 640 -46.89 16.73 57.18
CA ARG A 640 -47.52 17.42 56.05
C ARG A 640 -47.48 18.92 56.30
N VAL A 641 -46.71 19.65 55.50
CA VAL A 641 -46.54 21.09 55.66
C VAL A 641 -47.27 21.83 54.54
N PRO A 642 -48.17 22.78 54.86
CA PRO A 642 -48.86 23.58 53.85
C PRO A 642 -47.87 24.32 52.96
N LYS A 643 -48.07 24.27 51.63
CA LYS A 643 -47.22 24.86 50.56
C LYS A 643 -45.90 24.13 50.21
N ILE A 644 -45.37 23.27 51.07
CA ILE A 644 -44.08 22.57 50.84
C ILE A 644 -44.29 21.08 50.48
N GLY A 645 -45.40 20.48 50.94
CA GLY A 645 -45.74 19.09 50.66
C GLY A 645 -45.46 18.15 51.83
N THR A 646 -45.27 16.86 51.52
CA THR A 646 -44.95 15.82 52.51
C THR A 646 -43.44 15.84 52.79
N ILE A 647 -43.08 15.98 54.06
CA ILE A 647 -41.69 15.98 54.55
C ILE A 647 -41.50 14.75 55.44
N ALA A 648 -40.50 13.93 55.15
CA ALA A 648 -40.09 12.85 56.03
C ALA A 648 -39.13 13.38 57.09
N GLY A 649 -39.46 13.14 58.37
CA GLY A 649 -38.53 13.23 59.47
C GLY A 649 -37.68 11.96 59.49
N CYS A 650 -36.43 12.11 59.08
CA CYS A 650 -35.47 11.04 58.90
C CYS A 650 -34.37 11.10 59.95
N TYR A 651 -33.81 9.94 60.26
CA TYR A 651 -32.60 9.80 61.07
C TYR A 651 -31.47 9.26 60.20
N VAL A 652 -30.33 9.97 60.13
CA VAL A 652 -29.20 9.55 59.29
C VAL A 652 -28.47 8.39 59.97
N MET A 653 -28.55 7.20 59.37
CA MET A 653 -28.01 5.95 59.91
C MET A 653 -26.50 5.84 59.69
N GLY A 654 -26.01 6.25 58.51
CA GLY A 654 -24.59 6.21 58.18
C GLY A 654 -24.26 7.13 57.03
N GLY A 655 -23.03 7.66 57.01
CA GLY A 655 -22.56 8.59 55.99
C GLY A 655 -23.10 10.01 56.14
N THR A 656 -23.17 10.74 55.03
CA THR A 656 -23.61 12.15 54.99
C THR A 656 -24.65 12.35 53.89
N VAL A 657 -25.76 13.00 54.23
CA VAL A 657 -26.83 13.36 53.28
C VAL A 657 -26.57 14.75 52.74
N LYS A 658 -26.19 14.87 51.46
CA LYS A 658 -25.96 16.15 50.77
C LYS A 658 -27.16 16.55 49.91
N ARG A 659 -27.62 17.80 49.99
CA ARG A 659 -28.81 18.27 49.26
C ARG A 659 -28.72 18.13 47.73
N ASN A 660 -27.54 18.30 47.15
CA ASN A 660 -27.33 18.34 45.69
C ASN A 660 -27.02 16.97 45.05
N SER A 661 -27.07 15.89 45.83
CA SER A 661 -26.79 14.53 45.35
C SER A 661 -28.06 13.85 44.82
N LYS A 662 -27.92 12.65 44.24
CA LYS A 662 -29.07 11.83 43.83
C LYS A 662 -29.55 10.98 44.99
N PHE A 663 -30.85 10.70 44.98
CA PHE A 663 -31.52 9.99 46.05
C PHE A 663 -32.37 8.86 45.50
N ARG A 664 -32.35 7.73 46.19
CA ARG A 664 -33.28 6.62 45.95
C ARG A 664 -33.99 6.23 47.25
N LEU A 665 -35.28 5.96 47.16
CA LEU A 665 -36.10 5.48 48.26
C LEU A 665 -36.18 3.95 48.17
N VAL A 666 -35.75 3.26 49.22
CA VAL A 666 -35.72 1.81 49.33
C VAL A 666 -36.74 1.37 50.38
N ARG A 667 -37.65 0.47 49.98
CA ARG A 667 -38.66 -0.14 50.84
C ARG A 667 -38.51 -1.66 50.77
N ASN A 668 -38.23 -2.30 51.90
CA ASN A 668 -38.00 -3.75 51.98
C ASN A 668 -36.95 -4.28 50.97
N GLY A 669 -35.90 -3.49 50.70
CA GLY A 669 -34.84 -3.83 49.75
C GLY A 669 -35.15 -3.58 48.27
N VAL A 670 -36.30 -2.99 47.94
CA VAL A 670 -36.68 -2.62 46.56
C VAL A 670 -36.68 -1.10 46.40
N VAL A 671 -36.09 -0.61 45.31
CA VAL A 671 -36.11 0.83 44.97
C VAL A 671 -37.51 1.21 44.48
N VAL A 672 -38.16 2.12 45.20
CA VAL A 672 -39.53 2.59 44.94
C VAL A 672 -39.54 3.90 44.18
N TRP A 673 -38.51 4.73 44.36
CA TRP A 673 -38.41 6.04 43.74
C TRP A 673 -36.96 6.49 43.62
N GLU A 674 -36.63 7.22 42.55
CA GLU A 674 -35.33 7.84 42.32
C GLU A 674 -35.52 9.30 41.89
N GLY A 675 -34.68 10.21 42.39
CA GLY A 675 -34.75 11.62 42.04
C GLY A 675 -33.92 12.53 42.94
N GLN A 676 -34.33 13.80 43.01
CA GLN A 676 -33.67 14.85 43.81
C GLN A 676 -34.53 15.31 44.99
N LEU A 677 -33.91 15.95 45.98
CA LEU A 677 -34.64 16.52 47.12
C LEU A 677 -35.23 17.87 46.77
N SER A 678 -36.49 18.08 47.17
CA SER A 678 -37.10 19.42 47.17
C SER A 678 -36.54 20.29 48.30
N SER A 679 -36.31 19.71 49.48
CA SER A 679 -35.74 20.42 50.64
C SER A 679 -35.01 19.49 51.61
N LEU A 680 -33.97 20.03 52.25
CA LEU A 680 -33.21 19.37 53.32
C LEU A 680 -33.07 20.36 54.49
N LYS A 681 -33.74 20.06 55.60
CA LYS A 681 -33.77 20.93 56.78
C LYS A 681 -33.34 20.18 58.03
N HIS A 682 -32.61 20.85 58.91
CA HIS A 682 -32.36 20.38 60.27
C HIS A 682 -33.10 21.35 61.21
N PHE A 683 -34.16 20.87 61.86
CA PHE A 683 -35.14 21.70 62.57
C PHE A 683 -35.77 22.80 61.70
N LYS A 684 -35.33 24.06 61.85
CA LYS A 684 -35.86 25.22 61.13
C LYS A 684 -34.90 25.78 60.08
N GLU A 685 -33.67 25.27 60.02
CA GLU A 685 -32.62 25.78 59.14
C GLU A 685 -32.42 24.87 57.93
N ASP A 686 -32.33 25.46 56.74
CA ASP A 686 -31.90 24.77 55.53
C ASP A 686 -30.40 24.43 55.65
N ARG A 687 -30.08 23.14 55.57
CA ARG A 687 -28.69 22.66 55.64
C ARG A 687 -28.28 22.10 54.29
N ARG A 688 -27.01 22.32 53.94
CA ARG A 688 -26.41 21.78 52.71
C ARG A 688 -26.09 20.29 52.85
N GLU A 689 -25.71 19.89 54.06
CA GLU A 689 -25.37 18.52 54.41
C GLU A 689 -25.78 18.19 55.84
N VAL A 690 -26.10 16.93 56.10
CA VAL A 690 -26.42 16.40 57.44
C VAL A 690 -25.62 15.11 57.65
N ALA A 691 -24.82 15.09 58.70
CA ALA A 691 -23.97 13.95 59.05
C ALA A 691 -24.73 12.86 59.82
N ALA A 692 -24.16 11.65 59.88
CA ALA A 692 -24.67 10.53 60.63
C ALA A 692 -24.95 10.88 62.11
N GLY A 693 -26.04 10.34 62.65
CA GLY A 693 -26.46 10.56 64.04
C GLY A 693 -27.34 11.78 64.29
N TYR A 694 -27.60 12.60 63.26
CA TYR A 694 -28.51 13.75 63.35
C TYR A 694 -29.87 13.46 62.69
N GLU A 695 -30.91 14.16 63.17
CA GLU A 695 -32.28 14.10 62.63
C GLU A 695 -32.50 15.20 61.59
N CYS A 696 -33.01 14.86 60.41
CA CYS A 696 -33.29 15.83 59.36
C CYS A 696 -34.69 15.67 58.77
N GLY A 697 -35.26 16.78 58.33
CA GLY A 697 -36.44 16.82 57.48
C GLY A 697 -36.01 16.76 56.02
N ILE A 698 -36.43 15.70 55.32
CA ILE A 698 -36.17 15.47 53.90
C ILE A 698 -37.50 15.57 53.14
N GLY A 699 -37.56 16.47 52.15
CA GLY A 699 -38.65 16.52 51.17
C GLY A 699 -38.19 15.94 49.85
N LEU A 700 -38.91 14.96 49.30
CA LEU A 700 -38.68 14.43 47.95
C LEU A 700 -39.40 15.29 46.91
N GLU A 701 -38.82 15.46 45.73
CA GLU A 701 -39.46 16.17 44.63
C GLU A 701 -40.49 15.28 43.92
N GLY A 702 -41.73 15.76 43.76
CA GLY A 702 -42.77 15.04 43.00
C GLY A 702 -43.27 13.73 43.60
N TYR A 703 -42.77 13.31 44.77
CA TYR A 703 -43.14 12.05 45.42
C TYR A 703 -43.72 12.27 46.83
N SER A 704 -44.83 11.60 47.13
CA SER A 704 -45.60 11.82 48.37
C SER A 704 -45.94 10.55 49.16
N ASP A 705 -45.73 9.34 48.62
CA ASP A 705 -46.01 8.07 49.31
C ASP A 705 -44.81 7.61 50.18
N LEU A 706 -44.51 8.40 51.20
CA LEU A 706 -43.48 8.06 52.20
C LEU A 706 -44.11 7.19 53.30
N LYS A 707 -43.41 6.16 53.77
CA LYS A 707 -43.84 5.34 54.93
C LYS A 707 -42.76 5.30 56.01
N PRO A 708 -43.15 5.27 57.30
CA PRO A 708 -42.18 5.04 58.38
C PRO A 708 -41.52 3.67 58.19
N GLY A 709 -40.19 3.61 58.34
CA GLY A 709 -39.36 2.44 58.09
C GLY A 709 -38.76 2.34 56.68
N ASP A 710 -39.14 3.24 55.74
CA ASP A 710 -38.44 3.32 54.46
C ASP A 710 -37.03 3.93 54.64
N THR A 711 -36.08 3.52 53.80
CA THR A 711 -34.69 4.03 53.80
C THR A 711 -34.46 4.90 52.58
N ILE A 712 -33.94 6.11 52.78
CA ILE A 712 -33.49 7.01 51.71
C ILE A 712 -31.98 6.89 51.59
N GLU A 713 -31.50 6.46 50.44
CA GLU A 713 -30.07 6.35 50.13
C GLU A 713 -29.63 7.54 49.27
N CYS A 714 -28.51 8.13 49.66
CA CYS A 714 -27.87 9.25 49.00
C CYS A 714 -26.63 8.73 48.25
N TYR A 715 -26.56 9.02 46.96
CA TYR A 715 -25.43 8.65 46.12
C TYR A 715 -25.07 9.78 45.16
N GLU A 716 -23.81 9.83 44.77
CA GLU A 716 -23.28 10.77 43.79
C GLU A 716 -22.74 9.98 42.60
N ILE A 717 -22.94 10.51 41.40
CA ILE A 717 -22.34 9.91 40.20
C ILE A 717 -20.98 10.56 40.03
N VAL A 718 -19.94 9.77 40.24
CA VAL A 718 -18.56 10.20 40.03
C VAL A 718 -18.11 9.69 38.67
N GLU A 719 -17.58 10.60 37.86
CA GLU A 719 -16.94 10.27 36.59
C GLU A 719 -15.52 9.78 36.85
N VAL A 720 -15.24 8.52 36.52
CA VAL A 720 -13.91 7.92 36.63
C VAL A 720 -13.32 7.78 35.23
N SER A 721 -12.16 8.39 35.01
CA SER A 721 -11.44 8.28 33.74
C SER A 721 -10.99 6.83 33.50
N ARG A 722 -11.29 6.31 32.31
CA ARG A 722 -10.87 4.97 31.87
C ARG A 722 -9.49 5.00 31.21
N ALA A 723 -8.81 3.85 31.18
CA ALA A 723 -7.53 3.67 30.49
C ALA A 723 -7.59 2.40 29.63
N LEU A 724 -6.93 2.46 28.46
CA LEU A 724 -6.76 1.35 27.51
C LEU A 724 -5.60 0.43 27.87
#